data_AF-A0A9W7WYL9-F1
#
_entry.id   AF-A0A9W7WYL9-F1
#
_cell.length_a   1.000
_cell.length_b   1.000
_cell.length_c   1.000
_cell.angle_alpha   90.00
_cell.angle_beta   90.00
_cell.angle_gamma   90.00
#
_symmetry.space_group_name_H-M   'P 1'
#
loop_
_entity.id
_entity.type
_entity.pdbx_description
1 polymer ?
#
loop_
_entity_poly.entity_id
_entity_poly.type
_entity_poly.pdbx_seq_one_letter_code
_entity_poly.pdbx_strand_id
1 'polypeptide(L)'
;MSAVKPQQLSNFFDVLSLNIQKNERNYSEEVKQAFLQVVLDRAGLSSPSLNDSEVLIWLTVRLRPLLSVLTSANVNVYFDIIRSRSCSCIQEAVKVLDTQRSNLNEDIQRQIYDNIQQSLKDAPPLRCYVDGSFYIFLKNSFLHFGFPDVNGIISLIPVERRSQVLSSVSTVELREFLNSTQTLSNGSGLCDLLQQYNQTTLYMETEPVESEVLARQVLSCVWPQVLRVENRSEVDQWFDQRLFRYLPFLTAQLIVPAQLSGATCLSYTKLVFVLGNNFNFTSTDIFPADVYSSIKNYLTNGGSPRCFDPSDPHLNSTDWFVRSIGIFISYLTLTDLKSFVSTDQIGMFLENQENLQLFNRTAEIKQDIIEYYTTQLYTRNPYFNPIKLPSRFLCSVPSIAFENLGERDSMALILSINMVCNGTEDLEITAALTANLPSITSASIQLLGSQSVGLSEAQIISAPPQAIKSALPTLSNITSWNQGQANAIVQTLTESGFSISSGSSLLSLGTLVKGVQSNVISSISSAELLTISTNPTFITNIISAPSIVQHVYVMKLVSIDENKVIENVPDMLASSIPRVLLVSQSSVNVTLINQKHWTHDQAVMLFRSVAEVSDNTEELSETLLQGFTCTSAQTMSEQKVKELVKACRHRPGRQKIQLKESQLTCMYNYVKNDVSLSFTDLPPDMLLYYGYEKVERTNCRSYFSAMGKADFTIPSSILNKKTTLFNNARNCLDISGQSLSREHVEVLGNLTCTLEPEYIQNSDPIIIESLKTCSDLSDAQIGAAETLLLSGNTPYGHSSSWDEQTLDRLEVLPLYFTDSFWKCFSVSVKRRHLKVFMPALKDRNTEKDKLKKLFKNCNAELDTQSRMIRSAGCTLGNVTEAVIADASFPFGYTAAQFDACLDFKILKSNLAAVTDKVDDSDFQRIILNKLNQAYPEGLDDSVLTVLAAVSRQATLDEIRSWNITIIDTLTALMDRRYGEWDREKSKEVILRYLSVDSHTLGTNELNAILSNLCTLDASTLQNITADSLRNGNVPDLSSCTFEQKSVLYTTARSAFSAKRDNQPAYSHLISPFLGGASAEDIKALASENITVDITTFRSLSIAVVKSLNVADARALMGVAVADLKLFENDTVVRAWITSQLQSQLDVLNLNLQGGRADSLTPKPVSFKPTNSQPDGITQSTSQSSSSTTHGSASTLQVTSGVWFIASCVWLLNSCDT
;
A
#
# COMPACT_ATOMS: atom_id res chain seq x y z
N MET A 1 11.57 -89.93 -68.29
CA MET A 1 11.16 -88.65 -68.93
C MET A 1 11.95 -88.27 -70.18
N SER A 2 13.27 -88.48 -70.24
CA SER A 2 14.10 -88.10 -71.41
C SER A 2 13.60 -88.63 -72.76
N ALA A 3 13.07 -89.85 -72.81
CA ALA A 3 12.49 -90.46 -74.02
C ALA A 3 11.19 -89.81 -74.53
N VAL A 4 10.51 -88.98 -73.73
CA VAL A 4 9.30 -88.24 -74.16
C VAL A 4 9.73 -86.98 -74.90
N LYS A 5 9.29 -86.80 -76.16
CA LYS A 5 9.56 -85.59 -76.94
C LYS A 5 8.72 -84.42 -76.41
N PRO A 6 9.17 -83.15 -76.52
CA PRO A 6 8.44 -82.00 -76.01
C PRO A 6 6.98 -81.92 -76.49
N GLN A 7 6.73 -82.23 -77.77
CA GLN A 7 5.40 -82.26 -78.39
C GLN A 7 4.47 -83.35 -77.85
N GLN A 8 4.97 -84.27 -77.03
CA GLN A 8 4.21 -85.35 -76.40
C GLN A 8 3.96 -85.12 -74.91
N LEU A 9 4.50 -84.04 -74.32
CA LEU A 9 4.39 -83.77 -72.88
C LEU A 9 2.94 -83.51 -72.45
N SER A 10 2.17 -82.74 -73.22
CA SER A 10 0.76 -82.45 -72.89
C SER A 10 -0.06 -83.74 -72.71
N ASN A 11 -0.12 -84.58 -73.76
CA ASN A 11 -0.84 -85.85 -73.74
C ASN A 11 -0.33 -86.84 -72.67
N PHE A 12 0.97 -86.79 -72.32
CA PHE A 12 1.53 -87.63 -71.27
C PHE A 12 1.06 -87.19 -69.88
N PHE A 13 1.04 -85.87 -69.60
CA PHE A 13 0.57 -85.34 -68.33
C PHE A 13 -0.95 -85.32 -68.19
N ASP A 14 -1.72 -85.27 -69.29
CA ASP A 14 -3.18 -85.48 -69.27
C ASP A 14 -3.57 -86.83 -68.64
N VAL A 15 -2.74 -87.86 -68.82
CA VAL A 15 -2.93 -89.19 -68.20
C VAL A 15 -2.23 -89.28 -66.84
N LEU A 16 -0.98 -88.82 -66.73
CA LEU A 16 -0.19 -88.96 -65.50
C LEU A 16 -0.78 -88.17 -64.34
N SER A 17 -1.21 -86.92 -64.55
CA SER A 17 -1.64 -86.04 -63.45
C SER A 17 -2.96 -86.51 -62.84
N LEU A 18 -3.90 -87.02 -63.66
CA LEU A 18 -5.11 -87.69 -63.18
C LEU A 18 -4.81 -89.00 -62.42
N ASN A 19 -3.67 -89.65 -62.68
CA ASN A 19 -3.22 -90.84 -61.95
C ASN A 19 -2.60 -90.45 -60.60
N ILE A 20 -1.68 -89.46 -60.57
CA ILE A 20 -1.08 -88.93 -59.34
C ILE A 20 -2.18 -88.41 -58.41
N GLN A 21 -3.15 -87.65 -58.90
CA GLN A 21 -4.24 -87.12 -58.08
C GLN A 21 -5.19 -88.20 -57.50
N LYS A 22 -5.27 -89.39 -58.12
CA LYS A 22 -6.06 -90.53 -57.60
C LYS A 22 -5.27 -91.46 -56.69
N ASN A 23 -3.96 -91.57 -56.92
CA ASN A 23 -3.08 -92.54 -56.27
C ASN A 23 -1.92 -91.83 -55.56
N GLU A 24 -2.19 -90.69 -54.92
CA GLU A 24 -1.15 -89.73 -54.48
C GLU A 24 -0.08 -90.34 -53.57
N ARG A 25 -0.46 -91.30 -52.71
CA ARG A 25 0.44 -92.03 -51.82
C ARG A 25 1.44 -92.96 -52.53
N ASN A 26 1.24 -93.24 -53.81
CA ASN A 26 2.10 -94.11 -54.62
C ASN A 26 3.22 -93.35 -55.36
N TYR A 27 3.27 -92.02 -55.22
CA TYR A 27 4.30 -91.16 -55.81
C TYR A 27 4.98 -90.41 -54.68
N SER A 28 6.28 -90.65 -54.46
CA SER A 28 7.05 -89.92 -53.45
C SER A 28 7.29 -88.47 -53.87
N GLU A 29 7.60 -87.61 -52.91
CA GLU A 29 7.77 -86.18 -53.16
C GLU A 29 8.96 -85.91 -54.10
N GLU A 30 10.03 -86.72 -54.05
CA GLU A 30 11.16 -86.63 -55.00
C GLU A 30 10.74 -86.99 -56.43
N VAL A 31 9.80 -87.94 -56.59
CA VAL A 31 9.26 -88.32 -57.90
C VAL A 31 8.33 -87.24 -58.44
N LYS A 32 7.47 -86.65 -57.60
CA LYS A 32 6.65 -85.48 -57.96
C LYS A 32 7.54 -84.30 -58.37
N GLN A 33 8.61 -84.05 -57.60
CA GLN A 33 9.54 -82.94 -57.84
C GLN A 33 10.36 -83.13 -59.12
N ALA A 34 10.81 -84.35 -59.41
CA ALA A 34 11.45 -84.68 -60.68
C ALA A 34 10.50 -84.51 -61.89
N PHE A 35 9.20 -84.79 -61.73
CA PHE A 35 8.21 -84.49 -62.78
C PHE A 35 7.95 -82.99 -62.92
N LEU A 36 7.82 -82.25 -61.82
CA LEU A 36 7.63 -80.80 -61.83
C LEU A 36 8.78 -80.09 -62.56
N GLN A 37 10.03 -80.40 -62.17
CA GLN A 37 11.23 -79.84 -62.80
C GLN A 37 11.29 -80.15 -64.30
N VAL A 38 10.98 -81.38 -64.71
CA VAL A 38 10.92 -81.77 -66.13
C VAL A 38 9.88 -80.97 -66.92
N VAL A 39 8.73 -80.63 -66.33
CA VAL A 39 7.72 -79.79 -67.01
C VAL A 39 8.23 -78.35 -67.14
N LEU A 40 8.71 -77.75 -66.05
CA LEU A 40 9.23 -76.38 -66.04
C LEU A 40 10.36 -76.20 -67.08
N ASP A 41 11.30 -77.15 -67.14
CA ASP A 41 12.46 -77.08 -68.04
C ASP A 41 12.15 -77.41 -69.51
N ARG A 42 11.20 -78.34 -69.78
CA ARG A 42 11.04 -78.95 -71.13
C ARG A 42 9.69 -78.74 -71.81
N ALA A 43 8.66 -78.28 -71.10
CA ALA A 43 7.36 -77.98 -71.72
C ALA A 43 7.29 -76.57 -72.34
N GLY A 44 8.29 -75.70 -72.08
CA GLY A 44 8.43 -74.40 -72.75
C GLY A 44 7.31 -73.40 -72.44
N LEU A 45 6.69 -73.52 -71.26
CA LEU A 45 5.43 -72.85 -70.91
C LEU A 45 5.49 -71.31 -70.94
N SER A 46 6.68 -70.72 -70.79
CA SER A 46 6.90 -69.27 -70.93
C SER A 46 6.88 -68.77 -72.39
N SER A 47 6.77 -69.66 -73.38
CA SER A 47 6.81 -69.27 -74.80
C SER A 47 5.55 -68.50 -75.22
N PRO A 48 5.67 -67.28 -75.80
CA PRO A 48 4.51 -66.50 -76.24
C PRO A 48 3.75 -67.11 -77.43
N SER A 49 4.27 -68.21 -78.01
CA SER A 49 3.57 -68.98 -79.05
C SER A 49 2.49 -69.93 -78.50
N LEU A 50 2.50 -70.23 -77.20
CA LEU A 50 1.46 -71.01 -76.54
C LEU A 50 0.25 -70.12 -76.23
N ASN A 51 -0.95 -70.60 -76.57
CA ASN A 51 -2.21 -69.96 -76.16
C ASN A 51 -2.43 -70.16 -74.65
N ASP A 52 -2.92 -69.11 -73.97
CA ASP A 52 -3.17 -69.11 -72.53
C ASP A 52 -4.15 -70.20 -72.09
N SER A 53 -5.04 -70.69 -72.96
CA SER A 53 -5.91 -71.85 -72.66
C SER A 53 -5.14 -73.16 -72.44
N GLU A 54 -4.10 -73.44 -73.23
CA GLU A 54 -3.22 -74.61 -73.04
C GLU A 54 -2.35 -74.43 -71.80
N VAL A 55 -1.88 -73.20 -71.53
CA VAL A 55 -1.13 -72.88 -70.29
C VAL A 55 -2.03 -73.02 -69.05
N LEU A 56 -3.30 -72.63 -69.13
CA LEU A 56 -4.29 -72.80 -68.07
C LEU A 56 -4.53 -74.29 -67.76
N ILE A 57 -4.65 -75.15 -68.79
CA ILE A 57 -4.74 -76.61 -68.62
C ILE A 57 -3.46 -77.15 -67.96
N TRP A 58 -2.30 -76.65 -68.38
CA TRP A 58 -1.03 -77.00 -67.74
C TRP A 58 -1.00 -76.67 -66.25
N LEU A 59 -1.48 -75.49 -65.84
CA LEU A 59 -1.45 -75.06 -64.44
C LEU A 59 -2.54 -75.75 -63.59
N THR A 60 -3.79 -75.72 -64.07
CA THR A 60 -4.98 -76.17 -63.32
C THR A 60 -5.18 -77.69 -63.26
N VAL A 61 -4.70 -78.44 -64.26
CA VAL A 61 -4.91 -79.89 -64.37
C VAL A 61 -3.58 -80.65 -64.32
N ARG A 62 -2.61 -80.30 -65.18
CA ARG A 62 -1.39 -81.10 -65.35
C ARG A 62 -0.37 -80.90 -64.24
N LEU A 63 -0.11 -79.66 -63.83
CA LEU A 63 0.85 -79.34 -62.78
C LEU A 63 0.26 -79.47 -61.37
N ARG A 64 -1.03 -79.20 -61.19
CA ARG A 64 -1.70 -79.16 -59.88
C ARG A 64 -1.30 -80.26 -58.87
N PRO A 65 -1.31 -81.58 -59.20
CA PRO A 65 -0.93 -82.64 -58.25
C PRO A 65 0.60 -82.75 -58.00
N LEU A 66 1.39 -81.83 -58.54
CA LEU A 66 2.84 -81.68 -58.33
C LEU A 66 3.20 -80.38 -57.60
N LEU A 67 2.24 -79.49 -57.33
CA LEU A 67 2.55 -78.16 -56.74
C LEU A 67 2.76 -78.20 -55.22
N SER A 68 2.46 -79.32 -54.55
CA SER A 68 2.77 -79.51 -53.13
C SER A 68 4.27 -79.59 -52.82
N VAL A 69 5.11 -79.92 -53.81
CA VAL A 69 6.58 -80.07 -53.65
C VAL A 69 7.39 -78.86 -54.12
N LEU A 70 6.73 -77.73 -54.39
CA LEU A 70 7.38 -76.49 -54.85
C LEU A 70 8.55 -76.08 -53.95
N THR A 71 9.73 -75.88 -54.54
CA THR A 71 10.83 -75.15 -53.88
C THR A 71 10.83 -73.67 -54.26
N SER A 72 11.52 -72.84 -53.49
CA SER A 72 11.84 -71.44 -53.80
C SER A 72 12.22 -71.18 -55.27
N ALA A 73 13.06 -72.04 -55.85
CA ALA A 73 13.47 -71.91 -57.26
C ALA A 73 12.32 -72.21 -58.22
N ASN A 74 11.49 -73.21 -57.91
CA ASN A 74 10.32 -73.56 -58.73
C ASN A 74 9.23 -72.50 -58.65
N VAL A 75 9.05 -71.82 -57.51
CA VAL A 75 8.11 -70.69 -57.37
C VAL A 75 8.48 -69.57 -58.33
N ASN A 76 9.74 -69.13 -58.36
CA ASN A 76 10.18 -68.08 -59.27
C ASN A 76 9.88 -68.44 -60.75
N VAL A 77 10.23 -69.66 -61.18
CA VAL A 77 9.99 -70.13 -62.55
C VAL A 77 8.49 -70.30 -62.86
N TYR A 78 7.68 -70.73 -61.89
CA TYR A 78 6.21 -70.79 -62.02
C TYR A 78 5.62 -69.39 -62.25
N PHE A 79 6.13 -68.37 -61.54
CA PHE A 79 5.74 -66.98 -61.76
C PHE A 79 6.25 -66.44 -63.10
N ASP A 80 7.47 -66.76 -63.53
CA ASP A 80 7.98 -66.36 -64.86
C ASP A 80 7.16 -66.93 -66.04
N ILE A 81 6.57 -68.12 -65.88
CA ILE A 81 5.66 -68.72 -66.86
C ILE A 81 4.36 -67.91 -67.02
N ILE A 82 3.85 -67.32 -65.93
CA ILE A 82 2.56 -66.61 -65.92
C ILE A 82 2.67 -65.09 -66.01
N ARG A 83 3.81 -64.50 -65.62
CA ARG A 83 4.08 -63.04 -65.57
C ARG A 83 3.78 -62.31 -66.89
N SER A 84 3.94 -62.97 -68.04
CA SER A 84 3.59 -62.45 -69.38
C SER A 84 2.16 -62.74 -69.84
N ARG A 85 1.44 -63.66 -69.20
CA ARG A 85 0.11 -64.17 -69.59
C ARG A 85 -1.01 -63.18 -69.32
N SER A 86 -2.21 -63.48 -69.81
CA SER A 86 -3.43 -62.75 -69.49
C SER A 86 -3.80 -62.85 -68.00
N CYS A 87 -4.54 -61.86 -67.52
CA CYS A 87 -4.84 -61.69 -66.11
C CYS A 87 -5.72 -62.80 -65.52
N SER A 88 -6.61 -63.41 -66.31
CA SER A 88 -7.36 -64.59 -65.90
C SER A 88 -6.46 -65.82 -65.73
N CYS A 89 -5.44 -65.98 -66.57
CA CYS A 89 -4.44 -67.03 -66.43
C CYS A 89 -3.59 -66.82 -65.15
N ILE A 90 -3.15 -65.59 -64.88
CA ILE A 90 -2.41 -65.24 -63.64
C ILE A 90 -3.28 -65.49 -62.40
N GLN A 91 -4.52 -65.00 -62.37
CA GLN A 91 -5.42 -65.15 -61.22
C GLN A 91 -5.72 -66.63 -60.93
N GLU A 92 -6.06 -67.41 -61.95
CA GLU A 92 -6.33 -68.84 -61.74
C GLU A 92 -5.05 -69.61 -61.36
N ALA A 93 -3.87 -69.21 -61.85
CA ALA A 93 -2.59 -69.80 -61.45
C ALA A 93 -2.25 -69.56 -59.97
N VAL A 94 -2.52 -68.36 -59.44
CA VAL A 94 -2.35 -68.05 -58.00
C VAL A 94 -3.42 -68.76 -57.17
N LYS A 95 -4.67 -68.81 -57.64
CA LYS A 95 -5.76 -69.59 -57.02
C LYS A 95 -5.47 -71.09 -56.96
N VAL A 96 -4.80 -71.66 -57.96
CA VAL A 96 -4.30 -73.04 -57.92
C VAL A 96 -3.26 -73.24 -56.81
N LEU A 97 -2.30 -72.30 -56.66
CA LEU A 97 -1.35 -72.31 -55.53
C LEU A 97 -2.06 -72.19 -54.18
N ASP A 98 -3.08 -71.32 -54.08
CA ASP A 98 -3.87 -71.13 -52.85
C ASP A 98 -4.58 -72.44 -52.44
N THR A 99 -5.09 -73.23 -53.40
CA THR A 99 -5.62 -74.59 -53.10
C THR A 99 -4.57 -75.59 -52.61
N GLN A 100 -3.29 -75.27 -52.65
CA GLN A 100 -2.19 -76.07 -52.09
C GLN A 100 -1.53 -75.42 -50.88
N ARG A 101 -1.93 -74.21 -50.46
CA ARG A 101 -1.26 -73.40 -49.45
C ARG A 101 -0.96 -74.15 -48.14
N SER A 102 -1.91 -74.96 -47.65
CA SER A 102 -1.76 -75.76 -46.43
C SER A 102 -0.62 -76.79 -46.47
N ASN A 103 -0.15 -77.12 -47.67
CA ASN A 103 0.87 -78.14 -47.91
C ASN A 103 2.26 -77.50 -48.12
N LEU A 104 2.35 -76.16 -48.15
CA LEU A 104 3.56 -75.38 -48.38
C LEU A 104 4.05 -74.78 -47.07
N ASN A 105 5.37 -74.80 -46.83
CA ASN A 105 5.96 -74.18 -45.64
C ASN A 105 5.93 -72.64 -45.71
N GLU A 106 6.22 -71.97 -44.59
CA GLU A 106 6.12 -70.52 -44.48
C GLU A 106 7.09 -69.77 -45.42
N ASP A 107 8.30 -70.29 -45.65
CA ASP A 107 9.26 -69.69 -46.60
C ASP A 107 8.73 -69.74 -48.04
N ILE A 108 8.13 -70.86 -48.46
CA ILE A 108 7.50 -71.01 -49.78
C ILE A 108 6.27 -70.11 -49.90
N GLN A 109 5.42 -70.04 -48.87
CA GLN A 109 4.26 -69.15 -48.85
C GLN A 109 4.69 -67.67 -48.95
N ARG A 110 5.75 -67.28 -48.23
CA ARG A 110 6.34 -65.95 -48.30
C ARG A 110 6.93 -65.65 -49.67
N GLN A 111 7.65 -66.59 -50.27
CA GLN A 111 8.20 -66.41 -51.61
C GLN A 111 7.14 -66.39 -52.72
N ILE A 112 5.98 -67.02 -52.50
CA ILE A 112 4.77 -66.83 -53.33
C ILE A 112 4.23 -65.42 -53.15
N TYR A 113 4.04 -64.95 -51.91
CA TYR A 113 3.62 -63.57 -51.61
C TYR A 113 4.54 -62.53 -52.27
N ASP A 114 5.87 -62.68 -52.12
CA ASP A 114 6.86 -61.77 -52.70
C ASP A 114 6.80 -61.77 -54.25
N ASN A 115 6.58 -62.94 -54.87
CA ASN A 115 6.40 -63.03 -56.32
C ASN A 115 5.08 -62.43 -56.80
N ILE A 116 3.97 -62.56 -56.05
CA ILE A 116 2.71 -61.86 -56.33
C ILE A 116 2.94 -60.34 -56.26
N GLN A 117 3.61 -59.85 -55.21
CA GLN A 117 3.92 -58.42 -55.07
C GLN A 117 4.83 -57.92 -56.20
N GLN A 118 5.81 -58.71 -56.65
CA GLN A 118 6.65 -58.38 -57.80
C GLN A 118 5.84 -58.36 -59.11
N SER A 119 5.00 -59.38 -59.35
CA SER A 119 4.14 -59.46 -60.56
C SER A 119 3.12 -58.33 -60.69
N LEU A 120 2.82 -57.62 -59.59
CA LEU A 120 2.02 -56.40 -59.60
C LEU A 120 2.85 -55.12 -59.85
N LYS A 121 4.18 -55.17 -59.63
CA LYS A 121 5.14 -54.07 -59.90
C LYS A 121 5.80 -54.14 -61.28
N ASP A 122 5.85 -55.32 -61.90
CA ASP A 122 6.44 -55.53 -63.23
C ASP A 122 5.76 -54.66 -64.31
N ALA A 123 6.54 -54.19 -65.29
CA ALA A 123 6.06 -53.20 -66.24
C ALA A 123 5.08 -53.77 -67.30
N PRO A 124 3.92 -53.14 -67.56
CA PRO A 124 3.38 -51.95 -66.89
C PRO A 124 2.79 -52.28 -65.50
N PRO A 125 3.13 -51.54 -64.43
CA PRO A 125 2.67 -51.89 -63.08
C PRO A 125 1.13 -51.88 -62.98
N LEU A 126 0.60 -52.79 -62.17
CA LEU A 126 -0.84 -53.04 -62.05
C LEU A 126 -1.53 -53.37 -63.38
N ARG A 127 -0.83 -54.01 -64.33
CA ARG A 127 -1.34 -54.50 -65.64
C ARG A 127 -2.73 -55.15 -65.59
N CYS A 128 -3.04 -55.84 -64.50
CA CYS A 128 -4.28 -56.60 -64.32
C CYS A 128 -5.38 -55.88 -63.53
N TYR A 129 -5.14 -54.64 -63.11
CA TYR A 129 -6.14 -53.77 -62.50
C TYR A 129 -6.59 -52.73 -63.53
N VAL A 130 -7.86 -52.81 -63.93
CA VAL A 130 -8.47 -51.93 -64.93
C VAL A 130 -9.42 -50.93 -64.26
N ASP A 131 -10.41 -51.45 -63.52
CA ASP A 131 -11.46 -50.68 -62.82
C ASP A 131 -12.08 -51.56 -61.70
N GLY A 132 -12.89 -50.97 -60.82
CA GLY A 132 -13.46 -51.59 -59.61
C GLY A 132 -12.57 -51.41 -58.36
N SER A 133 -13.01 -51.91 -57.20
CA SER A 133 -12.27 -51.72 -55.93
C SER A 133 -10.86 -52.34 -55.97
N PHE A 134 -9.85 -51.51 -55.75
CA PHE A 134 -8.47 -51.95 -55.62
C PHE A 134 -8.24 -52.84 -54.38
N TYR A 135 -9.02 -52.65 -53.30
CA TYR A 135 -8.96 -53.51 -52.12
C TYR A 135 -9.43 -54.94 -52.45
N ILE A 136 -10.58 -55.08 -53.14
CA ILE A 136 -11.07 -56.38 -53.61
C ILE A 136 -10.10 -56.98 -54.65
N PHE A 137 -9.53 -56.17 -55.55
CA PHE A 137 -8.50 -56.65 -56.49
C PHE A 137 -7.29 -57.23 -55.77
N LEU A 138 -6.75 -56.57 -54.75
CA LEU A 138 -5.63 -57.09 -53.95
C LEU A 138 -6.02 -58.36 -53.18
N LYS A 139 -7.22 -58.39 -52.58
CA LYS A 139 -7.76 -59.55 -51.83
C LYS A 139 -7.89 -60.79 -52.73
N ASN A 140 -8.32 -60.59 -53.98
CA ASN A 140 -8.36 -61.62 -55.02
C ASN A 140 -6.99 -61.94 -55.64
N SER A 141 -5.97 -61.09 -55.52
CA SER A 141 -4.63 -61.31 -56.09
C SER A 141 -3.69 -62.03 -55.14
N PHE A 142 -3.77 -61.76 -53.84
CA PHE A 142 -2.96 -62.43 -52.80
C PHE A 142 -3.68 -63.61 -52.13
N LEU A 143 -5.02 -63.64 -52.18
CA LEU A 143 -5.85 -64.68 -51.56
C LEU A 143 -5.46 -64.88 -50.09
N HIS A 144 -5.09 -66.09 -49.67
CA HIS A 144 -4.75 -66.35 -48.27
C HIS A 144 -3.25 -66.25 -47.95
N PHE A 145 -2.38 -65.94 -48.94
CA PHE A 145 -0.92 -65.90 -48.73
C PHE A 145 -0.42 -64.72 -47.87
N GLY A 146 -1.29 -63.76 -47.57
CA GLY A 146 -1.00 -62.54 -46.80
C GLY A 146 -1.69 -61.33 -47.43
N PHE A 147 -1.66 -60.18 -46.77
CA PHE A 147 -2.14 -58.93 -47.34
C PHE A 147 -1.09 -57.82 -47.14
N PRO A 148 -0.80 -56.97 -48.15
CA PRO A 148 0.23 -55.95 -48.01
C PRO A 148 -0.10 -54.92 -46.92
N ASP A 149 0.92 -54.44 -46.21
CA ASP A 149 0.79 -53.30 -45.29
C ASP A 149 0.57 -51.99 -46.06
N VAL A 150 0.38 -50.88 -45.35
CA VAL A 150 0.14 -49.56 -45.98
C VAL A 150 1.27 -49.17 -46.93
N ASN A 151 2.53 -49.40 -46.54
CA ASN A 151 3.69 -49.11 -47.38
C ASN A 151 3.74 -50.06 -48.60
N GLY A 152 3.42 -51.35 -48.39
CA GLY A 152 3.22 -52.36 -49.42
C GLY A 152 2.23 -51.90 -50.50
N ILE A 153 1.02 -51.49 -50.12
CA ILE A 153 -0.01 -50.99 -51.05
C ILE A 153 0.47 -49.74 -51.80
N ILE A 154 1.02 -48.73 -51.11
CA ILE A 154 1.54 -47.51 -51.77
C ILE A 154 2.67 -47.84 -52.76
N SER A 155 3.50 -48.85 -52.44
CA SER A 155 4.59 -49.31 -53.31
C SER A 155 4.12 -50.08 -54.56
N LEU A 156 2.87 -50.56 -54.59
CA LEU A 156 2.28 -51.23 -55.75
C LEU A 156 1.74 -50.24 -56.80
N ILE A 157 1.44 -49.00 -56.42
CA ILE A 157 0.77 -48.04 -57.30
C ILE A 157 1.76 -47.00 -57.85
N PRO A 158 1.87 -46.84 -59.20
CA PRO A 158 2.61 -45.75 -59.84
C PRO A 158 2.17 -44.38 -59.34
N VAL A 159 3.12 -43.48 -59.10
CA VAL A 159 2.88 -42.18 -58.43
C VAL A 159 1.77 -41.38 -59.12
N GLU A 160 1.76 -41.41 -60.45
CA GLU A 160 0.85 -40.70 -61.34
C GLU A 160 -0.60 -41.24 -61.26
N ARG A 161 -0.77 -42.49 -60.81
CA ARG A 161 -2.08 -43.15 -60.66
C ARG A 161 -2.51 -43.29 -59.19
N ARG A 162 -1.69 -42.92 -58.20
CA ARG A 162 -1.95 -43.18 -56.76
C ARG A 162 -3.32 -42.71 -56.30
N SER A 163 -3.63 -41.43 -56.48
CA SER A 163 -4.92 -40.91 -56.04
C SER A 163 -6.09 -41.60 -56.75
N GLN A 164 -6.03 -41.78 -58.08
CA GLN A 164 -7.07 -42.48 -58.84
C GLN A 164 -7.32 -43.92 -58.34
N VAL A 165 -6.26 -44.68 -58.08
CA VAL A 165 -6.37 -46.09 -57.67
C VAL A 165 -6.81 -46.22 -56.21
N LEU A 166 -6.26 -45.41 -55.30
CA LEU A 166 -6.69 -45.38 -53.90
C LEU A 166 -8.17 -44.98 -53.78
N SER A 167 -8.63 -44.03 -54.61
CA SER A 167 -10.02 -43.55 -54.66
C SER A 167 -11.04 -44.58 -55.16
N SER A 168 -10.60 -45.77 -55.59
CA SER A 168 -11.50 -46.91 -55.88
C SER A 168 -11.92 -47.70 -54.63
N VAL A 169 -11.18 -47.53 -53.53
CA VAL A 169 -11.45 -48.19 -52.25
C VAL A 169 -12.53 -47.38 -51.52
N SER A 170 -13.64 -48.01 -51.16
CA SER A 170 -14.68 -47.35 -50.37
C SER A 170 -14.23 -47.11 -48.92
N THR A 171 -14.88 -46.17 -48.22
CA THR A 171 -14.57 -45.86 -46.82
C THR A 171 -14.67 -47.09 -45.89
N VAL A 172 -15.62 -47.98 -46.17
CA VAL A 172 -15.84 -49.24 -45.44
C VAL A 172 -14.70 -50.24 -45.67
N GLU A 173 -14.20 -50.36 -46.90
CA GLU A 173 -13.05 -51.22 -47.23
C GLU A 173 -11.74 -50.65 -46.66
N LEU A 174 -11.59 -49.33 -46.64
CA LEU A 174 -10.48 -48.67 -45.97
C LEU A 174 -10.52 -48.91 -44.45
N ARG A 175 -11.72 -48.92 -43.84
CA ARG A 175 -11.90 -49.30 -42.43
C ARG A 175 -11.51 -50.76 -42.16
N GLU A 176 -11.98 -51.70 -43.00
CA GLU A 176 -11.61 -53.12 -42.91
C GLU A 176 -10.09 -53.32 -43.01
N PHE A 177 -9.42 -52.56 -43.89
CA PHE A 177 -7.98 -52.58 -44.05
C PHE A 177 -7.23 -52.01 -42.83
N LEU A 178 -7.55 -50.79 -42.39
CA LEU A 178 -6.81 -50.08 -41.34
C LEU A 178 -7.01 -50.68 -39.94
N ASN A 179 -8.13 -51.36 -39.68
CA ASN A 179 -8.38 -52.04 -38.40
C ASN A 179 -7.69 -53.42 -38.31
N SER A 180 -7.06 -53.92 -39.38
CA SER A 180 -6.34 -55.20 -39.36
C SER A 180 -4.95 -55.09 -38.72
N THR A 181 -4.62 -56.00 -37.80
CA THR A 181 -3.46 -55.87 -36.90
C THR A 181 -2.07 -55.97 -37.55
N GLN A 182 -2.00 -56.23 -38.86
CA GLN A 182 -0.73 -56.37 -39.61
C GLN A 182 -0.30 -55.09 -40.34
N THR A 183 -1.15 -54.06 -40.43
CA THR A 183 -0.92 -52.91 -41.33
C THR A 183 -0.21 -51.72 -40.67
N LEU A 184 -0.19 -51.64 -39.33
CA LEU A 184 0.23 -50.47 -38.56
C LEU A 184 1.71 -50.49 -38.11
N SER A 185 2.55 -51.37 -38.70
CA SER A 185 3.92 -51.64 -38.22
C SER A 185 4.94 -50.52 -38.43
N ASN A 186 4.64 -49.49 -39.23
CA ASN A 186 5.38 -48.22 -39.28
C ASN A 186 4.47 -47.11 -39.82
N GLY A 187 4.16 -46.10 -38.98
CA GLY A 187 3.09 -45.13 -39.22
C GLY A 187 3.30 -44.14 -40.38
N SER A 188 4.49 -44.06 -40.98
CA SER A 188 4.80 -43.10 -42.06
C SER A 188 3.89 -43.26 -43.28
N GLY A 189 3.59 -44.50 -43.68
CA GLY A 189 2.74 -44.76 -44.85
C GLY A 189 1.28 -44.33 -44.68
N LEU A 190 0.78 -44.22 -43.44
CA LEU A 190 -0.63 -43.85 -43.20
C LEU A 190 -0.91 -42.42 -43.64
N CYS A 191 -0.01 -41.49 -43.36
CA CYS A 191 -0.20 -40.09 -43.74
C CYS A 191 -0.12 -39.91 -45.25
N ASP A 192 0.81 -40.61 -45.92
CA ASP A 192 0.89 -40.65 -47.38
C ASP A 192 -0.40 -41.21 -48.01
N LEU A 193 -0.99 -42.27 -47.44
CA LEU A 193 -2.27 -42.82 -47.91
C LEU A 193 -3.39 -41.79 -47.77
N LEU A 194 -3.58 -41.24 -46.56
CA LEU A 194 -4.68 -40.30 -46.27
C LEU A 194 -4.57 -38.99 -47.05
N GLN A 195 -3.36 -38.53 -47.37
CA GLN A 195 -3.16 -37.35 -48.23
C GLN A 195 -3.48 -37.61 -49.71
N GLN A 196 -3.36 -38.85 -50.19
CA GLN A 196 -3.61 -39.21 -51.60
C GLN A 196 -5.02 -39.78 -51.85
N TYR A 197 -5.72 -40.22 -50.80
CA TYR A 197 -7.09 -40.74 -50.87
C TYR A 197 -8.13 -39.61 -50.91
N ASN A 198 -8.96 -39.55 -51.95
CA ASN A 198 -9.90 -38.44 -52.17
C ASN A 198 -11.11 -38.43 -51.21
N GLN A 199 -11.37 -39.54 -50.50
CA GLN A 199 -12.50 -39.73 -49.58
C GLN A 199 -12.07 -39.65 -48.11
N THR A 200 -10.86 -39.20 -47.78
CA THR A 200 -10.36 -39.08 -46.39
C THR A 200 -11.31 -38.29 -45.48
N THR A 201 -11.89 -37.20 -45.98
CA THR A 201 -12.90 -36.41 -45.24
C THR A 201 -14.16 -37.22 -44.95
N LEU A 202 -14.71 -37.88 -45.96
CA LEU A 202 -15.91 -38.72 -45.86
C LEU A 202 -15.68 -39.92 -44.93
N TYR A 203 -14.50 -40.54 -44.97
CA TYR A 203 -14.09 -41.61 -44.05
C TYR A 203 -14.15 -41.12 -42.60
N MET A 204 -13.61 -39.94 -42.30
CA MET A 204 -13.63 -39.37 -40.95
C MET A 204 -15.03 -38.94 -40.49
N GLU A 205 -15.88 -38.43 -41.39
CA GLU A 205 -17.26 -38.05 -41.09
C GLU A 205 -18.17 -39.27 -40.80
N THR A 206 -17.99 -40.37 -41.52
CA THR A 206 -18.98 -41.47 -41.56
C THR A 206 -18.58 -42.71 -40.76
N GLU A 207 -17.32 -43.14 -40.81
CA GLU A 207 -16.90 -44.43 -40.25
C GLU A 207 -16.79 -44.42 -38.71
N PRO A 208 -17.00 -45.55 -38.03
CA PRO A 208 -16.79 -45.67 -36.59
C PRO A 208 -15.29 -45.77 -36.24
N VAL A 209 -14.91 -45.17 -35.12
CA VAL A 209 -13.55 -45.27 -34.56
C VAL A 209 -13.48 -46.53 -33.68
N GLU A 210 -12.89 -47.61 -34.22
CA GLU A 210 -12.80 -48.91 -33.56
C GLU A 210 -11.48 -49.11 -32.76
N SER A 211 -10.48 -48.24 -32.94
CA SER A 211 -9.15 -48.34 -32.32
C SER A 211 -8.57 -46.97 -31.95
N GLU A 212 -8.23 -46.76 -30.67
CA GLU A 212 -7.59 -45.55 -30.15
C GLU A 212 -6.22 -45.27 -30.79
N VAL A 213 -5.41 -46.31 -31.02
CA VAL A 213 -4.08 -46.17 -31.61
C VAL A 213 -4.19 -45.70 -33.06
N LEU A 214 -5.13 -46.27 -33.83
CA LEU A 214 -5.41 -45.80 -35.18
C LEU A 214 -5.98 -44.38 -35.17
N ALA A 215 -6.90 -44.07 -34.25
CA ALA A 215 -7.50 -42.74 -34.12
C ALA A 215 -6.44 -41.65 -33.91
N ARG A 216 -5.48 -41.89 -33.00
CA ARG A 216 -4.34 -41.00 -32.75
C ARG A 216 -3.45 -40.83 -33.98
N GLN A 217 -3.15 -41.91 -34.70
CA GLN A 217 -2.33 -41.85 -35.91
C GLN A 217 -3.04 -41.10 -37.05
N VAL A 218 -4.30 -41.43 -37.36
CA VAL A 218 -5.14 -40.72 -38.35
C VAL A 218 -5.22 -39.23 -38.03
N LEU A 219 -5.51 -38.89 -36.77
CA LEU A 219 -5.56 -37.52 -36.28
C LEU A 219 -4.22 -36.80 -36.50
N SER A 220 -3.10 -37.42 -36.13
CA SER A 220 -1.76 -36.83 -36.31
C SER A 220 -1.39 -36.55 -37.77
N CYS A 221 -1.89 -37.35 -38.72
CA CYS A 221 -1.67 -37.14 -40.15
C CYS A 221 -2.45 -35.94 -40.71
N VAL A 222 -3.71 -35.75 -40.29
CA VAL A 222 -4.57 -34.67 -40.83
C VAL A 222 -4.42 -33.35 -40.07
N TRP A 223 -3.99 -33.36 -38.80
CA TRP A 223 -3.90 -32.17 -37.95
C TRP A 223 -3.14 -30.99 -38.58
N PRO A 224 -1.97 -31.17 -39.26
CA PRO A 224 -1.25 -30.07 -39.90
C PRO A 224 -1.96 -29.49 -41.12
N GLN A 225 -2.91 -30.24 -41.72
CA GLN A 225 -3.78 -29.74 -42.80
C GLN A 225 -4.93 -28.93 -42.20
N VAL A 226 -5.61 -29.47 -41.19
CA VAL A 226 -6.74 -28.80 -40.50
C VAL A 226 -6.33 -27.43 -39.95
N LEU A 227 -5.16 -27.33 -39.30
CA LEU A 227 -4.67 -26.06 -38.76
C LEU A 227 -4.39 -25.00 -39.85
N ARG A 228 -4.25 -25.40 -41.13
CA ARG A 228 -3.90 -24.52 -42.25
C ARG A 228 -5.08 -24.12 -43.14
N VAL A 229 -6.31 -24.45 -42.76
CA VAL A 229 -7.50 -24.15 -43.59
C VAL A 229 -7.82 -22.65 -43.53
N GLU A 230 -7.94 -22.00 -44.69
CA GLU A 230 -8.23 -20.56 -44.81
C GLU A 230 -9.70 -20.25 -45.08
N ASN A 231 -10.53 -21.26 -45.38
CA ASN A 231 -11.97 -21.08 -45.62
C ASN A 231 -12.78 -21.39 -44.35
N ARG A 232 -13.57 -20.43 -43.87
CA ARG A 232 -14.40 -20.58 -42.66
C ARG A 232 -15.37 -21.77 -42.72
N SER A 233 -16.05 -21.97 -43.85
CA SER A 233 -17.01 -23.08 -44.03
C SER A 233 -16.31 -24.43 -43.94
N GLU A 234 -15.09 -24.51 -44.44
CA GLU A 234 -14.27 -25.73 -44.39
C GLU A 234 -13.70 -25.98 -42.98
N VAL A 235 -13.28 -24.92 -42.27
CA VAL A 235 -12.91 -24.98 -40.83
C VAL A 235 -14.08 -25.49 -39.99
N ASP A 236 -15.28 -24.94 -40.19
CA ASP A 236 -16.48 -25.36 -39.46
C ASP A 236 -16.81 -26.84 -39.76
N GLN A 237 -16.74 -27.30 -41.03
CA GLN A 237 -16.89 -28.72 -41.38
C GLN A 237 -15.81 -29.62 -40.75
N TRP A 238 -14.56 -29.18 -40.70
CA TRP A 238 -13.47 -29.95 -40.09
C TRP A 238 -13.70 -30.19 -38.60
N PHE A 239 -14.04 -29.15 -37.85
CA PHE A 239 -14.20 -29.26 -36.40
C PHE A 239 -15.55 -29.83 -35.96
N ASP A 240 -16.66 -29.47 -36.62
CA ASP A 240 -18.01 -29.85 -36.18
C ASP A 240 -18.47 -31.21 -36.74
N GLN A 241 -17.82 -31.73 -37.79
CA GLN A 241 -18.22 -32.99 -38.45
C GLN A 241 -17.05 -33.99 -38.55
N ARG A 242 -15.97 -33.65 -39.29
CA ARG A 242 -14.86 -34.59 -39.57
C ARG A 242 -14.11 -35.03 -38.31
N LEU A 243 -13.74 -34.07 -37.46
CA LEU A 243 -12.96 -34.33 -36.25
C LEU A 243 -13.81 -34.70 -35.03
N PHE A 244 -15.13 -34.52 -35.06
CA PHE A 244 -15.99 -34.69 -33.87
C PHE A 244 -15.77 -36.03 -33.14
N ARG A 245 -15.60 -37.13 -33.90
CA ARG A 245 -15.33 -38.48 -33.37
C ARG A 245 -13.87 -38.74 -32.99
N TYR A 246 -12.94 -37.92 -33.48
CA TYR A 246 -11.49 -38.06 -33.30
C TYR A 246 -10.94 -37.15 -32.19
N LEU A 247 -11.60 -36.02 -31.89
CA LEU A 247 -11.21 -35.08 -30.84
C LEU A 247 -10.98 -35.74 -29.45
N PRO A 248 -11.77 -36.72 -28.98
CA PRO A 248 -11.50 -37.40 -27.70
C PRO A 248 -10.15 -38.13 -27.64
N PHE A 249 -9.51 -38.38 -28.77
CA PHE A 249 -8.20 -39.04 -28.88
C PHE A 249 -7.04 -38.06 -29.12
N LEU A 250 -7.30 -36.74 -29.10
CA LEU A 250 -6.28 -35.70 -29.19
C LEU A 250 -5.29 -35.84 -28.03
N THR A 251 -3.99 -35.75 -28.35
CA THR A 251 -2.88 -35.90 -27.39
C THR A 251 -2.13 -34.60 -27.20
N ALA A 252 -1.45 -34.42 -26.06
CA ALA A 252 -0.67 -33.21 -25.78
C ALA A 252 0.31 -32.83 -26.90
N GLN A 253 0.96 -33.81 -27.55
CA GLN A 253 1.90 -33.62 -28.67
C GLN A 253 1.32 -32.89 -29.90
N LEU A 254 -0.01 -32.87 -30.06
CA LEU A 254 -0.68 -32.17 -31.18
C LEU A 254 -1.10 -30.74 -30.81
N ILE A 255 -1.13 -30.40 -29.52
CA ILE A 255 -1.49 -29.06 -29.02
C ILE A 255 -0.23 -28.21 -28.73
N VAL A 256 0.96 -28.81 -28.60
CA VAL A 256 2.21 -28.08 -28.27
C VAL A 256 2.45 -26.85 -29.17
N PRO A 257 3.14 -25.81 -28.66
CA PRO A 257 3.34 -24.53 -29.37
C PRO A 257 3.84 -24.66 -30.82
N ALA A 258 4.74 -25.63 -31.07
CA ALA A 258 5.34 -25.85 -32.39
C ALA A 258 4.37 -26.39 -33.46
N GLN A 259 3.23 -26.95 -33.07
CA GLN A 259 2.17 -27.33 -34.01
C GLN A 259 1.26 -26.13 -34.31
N LEU A 260 0.88 -25.38 -33.27
CA LEU A 260 -0.05 -24.26 -33.40
C LEU A 260 0.56 -23.01 -34.05
N SER A 261 1.87 -22.78 -33.94
CA SER A 261 2.52 -21.56 -34.48
C SER A 261 2.22 -21.29 -35.96
N GLY A 262 2.03 -22.35 -36.75
CA GLY A 262 1.68 -22.32 -38.18
C GLY A 262 0.18 -22.42 -38.51
N ALA A 263 -0.71 -22.24 -37.53
CA ALA A 263 -2.16 -22.28 -37.74
C ALA A 263 -2.73 -20.96 -38.29
N THR A 264 -3.74 -21.05 -39.16
CA THR A 264 -4.54 -19.90 -39.61
C THR A 264 -5.44 -19.40 -38.49
N CYS A 265 -5.81 -18.12 -38.53
CA CYS A 265 -6.63 -17.51 -37.48
C CYS A 265 -8.03 -18.12 -37.36
N LEU A 266 -8.61 -18.60 -38.45
CA LEU A 266 -9.91 -19.28 -38.43
C LEU A 266 -9.80 -20.66 -37.75
N SER A 267 -8.80 -21.47 -38.15
CA SER A 267 -8.57 -22.79 -37.55
C SER A 267 -8.18 -22.71 -36.08
N TYR A 268 -7.35 -21.72 -35.73
CA TYR A 268 -6.96 -21.44 -34.34
C TYR A 268 -8.14 -21.04 -33.46
N THR A 269 -8.94 -20.04 -33.86
CA THR A 269 -10.07 -19.58 -33.05
C THR A 269 -11.18 -20.64 -32.94
N LYS A 270 -11.40 -21.44 -33.99
CA LYS A 270 -12.29 -22.61 -33.93
C LYS A 270 -11.77 -23.67 -32.96
N LEU A 271 -10.47 -23.98 -32.98
CA LEU A 271 -9.86 -24.92 -32.02
C LEU A 271 -10.03 -24.43 -30.57
N VAL A 272 -9.72 -23.16 -30.28
CA VAL A 272 -9.89 -22.58 -28.93
C VAL A 272 -11.35 -22.66 -28.48
N PHE A 273 -12.31 -22.35 -29.37
CA PHE A 273 -13.73 -22.51 -29.09
C PHE A 273 -14.13 -23.96 -28.80
N VAL A 274 -13.68 -24.93 -29.59
CA VAL A 274 -14.00 -26.36 -29.43
C VAL A 274 -13.39 -26.92 -28.15
N LEU A 275 -12.11 -26.64 -27.89
CA LEU A 275 -11.44 -27.03 -26.64
C LEU A 275 -12.06 -26.36 -25.41
N GLY A 276 -12.58 -25.13 -25.55
CA GLY A 276 -13.18 -24.38 -24.45
C GLY A 276 -14.63 -24.73 -24.11
N ASN A 277 -15.39 -25.37 -25.01
CA ASN A 277 -16.82 -25.64 -24.81
C ASN A 277 -17.19 -27.13 -24.92
N ASN A 278 -16.53 -27.90 -25.80
CA ASN A 278 -16.96 -29.24 -26.23
C ASN A 278 -15.99 -30.37 -25.85
N PHE A 279 -14.83 -30.05 -25.25
CA PHE A 279 -13.77 -31.02 -24.97
C PHE A 279 -13.72 -31.44 -23.50
N ASN A 280 -13.59 -32.74 -23.25
CA ASN A 280 -13.54 -33.29 -21.88
C ASN A 280 -12.09 -33.57 -21.43
N PHE A 281 -11.49 -32.62 -20.73
CA PHE A 281 -10.16 -32.74 -20.12
C PHE A 281 -10.04 -33.84 -19.05
N THR A 282 -11.14 -34.39 -18.53
CA THR A 282 -11.07 -35.46 -17.50
C THR A 282 -10.73 -36.85 -18.06
N SER A 283 -10.60 -36.98 -19.39
CA SER A 283 -10.43 -38.27 -20.08
C SER A 283 -9.24 -38.32 -21.04
N THR A 284 -8.31 -37.35 -20.96
CA THR A 284 -7.15 -37.22 -21.86
C THR A 284 -5.86 -36.89 -21.10
N ASP A 285 -4.72 -36.89 -21.79
CA ASP A 285 -3.39 -36.51 -21.29
C ASP A 285 -3.13 -34.99 -21.29
N ILE A 286 -4.17 -34.18 -21.55
CA ILE A 286 -4.09 -32.74 -21.76
C ILE A 286 -4.73 -32.01 -20.58
N PHE A 287 -4.00 -31.08 -19.96
CA PHE A 287 -4.56 -30.16 -18.98
C PHE A 287 -4.89 -28.81 -19.64
N PRO A 288 -5.89 -28.05 -19.14
CA PRO A 288 -6.20 -26.70 -19.66
C PRO A 288 -4.99 -25.73 -19.62
N ALA A 289 -4.04 -25.96 -18.71
CA ALA A 289 -2.78 -25.22 -18.65
C ALA A 289 -1.86 -25.45 -19.87
N ASP A 290 -1.85 -26.66 -20.45
CA ASP A 290 -1.04 -26.99 -21.64
C ASP A 290 -1.61 -26.30 -22.89
N VAL A 291 -2.94 -26.25 -22.98
CA VAL A 291 -3.67 -25.48 -24.00
C VAL A 291 -3.35 -23.99 -23.84
N TYR A 292 -3.41 -23.45 -22.62
CA TYR A 292 -3.06 -22.05 -22.36
C TYR A 292 -1.59 -21.73 -22.72
N SER A 293 -0.64 -22.61 -22.39
CA SER A 293 0.78 -22.42 -22.74
C SER A 293 0.99 -22.29 -24.25
N SER A 294 0.13 -22.94 -25.04
CA SER A 294 0.21 -22.97 -26.50
C SER A 294 -0.57 -21.82 -27.15
N ILE A 295 -1.72 -21.43 -26.57
CA ILE A 295 -2.42 -20.15 -26.83
C ILE A 295 -1.46 -18.97 -26.63
N LYS A 296 -0.75 -18.94 -25.49
CA LYS A 296 0.24 -17.91 -25.15
C LYS A 296 1.33 -17.79 -26.21
N ASN A 297 1.99 -18.89 -26.55
CA ASN A 297 3.03 -18.86 -27.57
C ASN A 297 2.50 -18.45 -28.95
N TYR A 298 1.29 -18.89 -29.33
CA TYR A 298 0.66 -18.48 -30.58
C TYR A 298 0.41 -16.96 -30.62
N LEU A 299 -0.25 -16.40 -29.61
CA LEU A 299 -0.65 -15.00 -29.58
C LEU A 299 0.54 -14.03 -29.50
N THR A 300 1.59 -14.34 -28.73
CA THR A 300 2.81 -13.51 -28.68
C THR A 300 3.56 -13.47 -30.03
N ASN A 301 3.46 -14.50 -30.87
CA ASN A 301 4.29 -14.69 -32.07
C ASN A 301 3.59 -14.39 -33.41
N GLY A 302 2.75 -13.35 -33.50
CA GLY A 302 2.06 -13.02 -34.76
C GLY A 302 1.52 -11.60 -34.89
N GLY A 303 2.20 -10.61 -34.30
CA GLY A 303 1.73 -9.22 -34.26
C GLY A 303 0.71 -8.96 -33.16
N SER A 304 0.40 -7.69 -32.93
CA SER A 304 -0.54 -7.23 -31.90
C SER A 304 -1.72 -6.51 -32.56
N PRO A 305 -2.97 -6.84 -32.19
CA PRO A 305 -3.43 -8.14 -31.69
C PRO A 305 -3.38 -9.21 -32.79
N ARG A 306 -2.79 -10.38 -32.52
CA ARG A 306 -2.84 -11.51 -33.48
C ARG A 306 -4.29 -11.94 -33.72
N CYS A 307 -4.63 -12.23 -34.98
CA CYS A 307 -5.96 -12.69 -35.39
C CYS A 307 -7.12 -11.69 -35.22
N PHE A 308 -6.84 -10.40 -35.40
CA PHE A 308 -7.86 -9.39 -35.65
C PHE A 308 -7.40 -8.44 -36.77
N ASP A 309 -8.30 -8.13 -37.71
CA ASP A 309 -8.12 -7.07 -38.72
C ASP A 309 -9.48 -6.39 -38.91
N PRO A 310 -9.63 -5.07 -38.66
CA PRO A 310 -10.91 -4.37 -38.79
C PRO A 310 -11.43 -4.33 -40.25
N SER A 311 -10.57 -4.62 -41.22
CA SER A 311 -10.86 -4.63 -42.66
C SER A 311 -11.41 -5.98 -43.15
N ASP A 312 -11.18 -7.06 -42.41
CA ASP A 312 -11.54 -8.43 -42.78
C ASP A 312 -12.94 -8.81 -42.22
N PRO A 313 -13.95 -9.10 -43.07
CA PRO A 313 -15.28 -9.54 -42.64
C PRO A 313 -15.35 -10.82 -41.79
N HIS A 314 -14.24 -11.52 -41.59
CA HIS A 314 -14.13 -12.71 -40.74
C HIS A 314 -13.30 -12.47 -39.47
N LEU A 315 -12.39 -11.48 -39.45
CA LEU A 315 -11.51 -11.17 -38.33
C LEU A 315 -11.75 -9.79 -37.66
N ASN A 316 -12.68 -8.97 -38.16
CA ASN A 316 -13.01 -7.63 -37.63
C ASN A 316 -13.81 -7.58 -36.33
N SER A 317 -13.93 -8.70 -35.60
CA SER A 317 -14.87 -8.84 -34.49
C SER A 317 -14.21 -8.51 -33.14
N THR A 318 -14.90 -7.71 -32.31
CA THR A 318 -14.34 -7.20 -31.04
C THR A 318 -14.49 -8.18 -29.87
N ASP A 319 -15.03 -9.38 -30.09
CA ASP A 319 -15.13 -10.51 -29.14
C ASP A 319 -13.81 -11.31 -29.02
N TRP A 320 -12.68 -10.64 -29.25
CA TRP A 320 -11.37 -11.27 -29.40
C TRP A 320 -10.92 -12.07 -28.17
N PHE A 321 -11.26 -11.66 -26.94
CA PHE A 321 -10.92 -12.47 -25.75
C PHE A 321 -11.66 -13.82 -25.79
N VAL A 322 -12.91 -13.85 -26.24
CA VAL A 322 -13.70 -15.08 -26.40
C VAL A 322 -13.13 -15.98 -27.49
N ARG A 323 -12.75 -15.42 -28.65
CA ARG A 323 -12.24 -16.21 -29.78
C ARG A 323 -10.79 -16.66 -29.63
N SER A 324 -9.94 -15.82 -29.05
CA SER A 324 -8.50 -16.04 -29.03
C SER A 324 -7.98 -16.70 -27.75
N ILE A 325 -8.75 -16.63 -26.65
CA ILE A 325 -8.34 -17.16 -25.34
C ILE A 325 -9.46 -18.02 -24.70
N GLY A 326 -10.72 -17.64 -24.79
CA GLY A 326 -11.84 -18.40 -24.23
C GLY A 326 -11.69 -18.69 -22.73
N ILE A 327 -12.18 -19.85 -22.25
CA ILE A 327 -12.13 -20.22 -20.82
C ILE A 327 -10.72 -20.31 -20.23
N PHE A 328 -9.69 -20.44 -21.08
CA PHE A 328 -8.28 -20.51 -20.67
C PHE A 328 -7.76 -19.16 -20.13
N ILE A 329 -8.57 -18.10 -20.18
CA ILE A 329 -8.29 -16.78 -19.60
C ILE A 329 -8.06 -16.79 -18.08
N SER A 330 -8.51 -17.85 -17.40
CA SER A 330 -8.18 -18.14 -15.99
C SER A 330 -6.67 -18.27 -15.73
N TYR A 331 -5.89 -18.71 -16.71
CA TYR A 331 -4.43 -18.83 -16.61
C TYR A 331 -3.67 -17.55 -17.01
N LEU A 332 -4.37 -16.50 -17.43
CA LEU A 332 -3.78 -15.26 -17.92
C LEU A 332 -2.91 -14.57 -16.84
N THR A 333 -1.91 -13.82 -17.29
CA THR A 333 -1.12 -12.90 -16.47
C THR A 333 -1.11 -11.52 -17.10
N LEU A 334 -0.87 -10.45 -16.33
CA LEU A 334 -0.76 -9.10 -16.87
C LEU A 334 0.40 -8.96 -17.88
N THR A 335 1.50 -9.71 -17.69
CA THR A 335 2.61 -9.79 -18.65
C THR A 335 2.17 -10.42 -19.96
N ASP A 336 1.39 -11.50 -19.90
CA ASP A 336 0.89 -12.20 -21.08
C ASP A 336 -0.09 -11.33 -21.85
N LEU A 337 -1.04 -10.70 -21.16
CA LEU A 337 -2.01 -9.77 -21.75
C LEU A 337 -1.32 -8.63 -22.52
N LYS A 338 -0.33 -7.98 -21.89
CA LYS A 338 0.48 -6.91 -22.51
C LYS A 338 1.36 -7.42 -23.67
N SER A 339 1.59 -8.73 -23.79
CA SER A 339 2.30 -9.35 -24.92
C SER A 339 1.38 -9.73 -26.08
N PHE A 340 0.10 -10.00 -25.82
CA PHE A 340 -0.88 -10.37 -26.85
C PHE A 340 -1.52 -9.15 -27.51
N VAL A 341 -1.75 -8.08 -26.74
CA VAL A 341 -2.37 -6.83 -27.22
C VAL A 341 -1.68 -5.62 -26.58
N SER A 342 -1.24 -4.69 -27.43
CA SER A 342 -0.65 -3.42 -26.99
C SER A 342 -1.68 -2.52 -26.30
N THR A 343 -1.21 -1.63 -25.42
CA THR A 343 -2.04 -0.66 -24.70
C THR A 343 -2.89 0.21 -25.63
N ASP A 344 -2.35 0.63 -26.78
CA ASP A 344 -3.06 1.48 -27.74
C ASP A 344 -4.21 0.75 -28.45
N GLN A 345 -4.08 -0.58 -28.59
CA GLN A 345 -5.04 -1.43 -29.30
C GLN A 345 -6.04 -2.12 -28.38
N ILE A 346 -5.70 -2.41 -27.11
CA ILE A 346 -6.58 -3.22 -26.23
C ILE A 346 -7.97 -2.59 -26.05
N GLY A 347 -8.05 -1.25 -26.05
CA GLY A 347 -9.28 -0.49 -25.80
C GLY A 347 -10.47 -0.81 -26.72
N MET A 348 -10.25 -1.25 -27.96
CA MET A 348 -11.34 -1.63 -28.89
C MET A 348 -12.00 -2.99 -28.56
N PHE A 349 -11.46 -3.76 -27.62
CA PHE A 349 -12.05 -5.01 -27.13
C PHE A 349 -12.82 -4.87 -25.80
N LEU A 350 -12.62 -3.78 -25.06
CA LEU A 350 -13.03 -3.68 -23.65
C LEU A 350 -14.53 -3.48 -23.44
N GLU A 351 -15.22 -2.87 -24.40
CA GLU A 351 -16.68 -2.62 -24.33
C GLU A 351 -17.53 -3.80 -24.83
N ASN A 352 -16.91 -4.87 -25.36
CA ASN A 352 -17.63 -5.96 -26.01
C ASN A 352 -18.33 -6.86 -24.98
N GLN A 353 -19.66 -7.01 -25.12
CA GLN A 353 -20.51 -7.73 -24.16
C GLN A 353 -20.17 -9.22 -24.02
N GLU A 354 -19.64 -9.89 -25.05
CA GLU A 354 -19.23 -11.30 -24.96
C GLU A 354 -17.89 -11.45 -24.22
N ASN A 355 -16.95 -10.52 -24.41
CA ASN A 355 -15.74 -10.46 -23.59
C ASN A 355 -16.10 -10.25 -22.10
N LEU A 356 -16.98 -9.29 -21.80
CA LEU A 356 -17.45 -9.04 -20.44
C LEU A 356 -18.19 -10.27 -19.86
N GLN A 357 -18.98 -10.99 -20.65
CA GLN A 357 -19.59 -12.25 -20.22
C GLN A 357 -18.56 -13.35 -19.94
N LEU A 358 -17.49 -13.48 -20.72
CA LEU A 358 -16.39 -14.41 -20.43
C LEU A 358 -15.73 -14.08 -19.08
N PHE A 359 -15.40 -12.81 -18.84
CA PHE A 359 -14.88 -12.35 -17.55
C PHE A 359 -15.88 -12.54 -16.39
N ASN A 360 -17.19 -12.52 -16.65
CA ASN A 360 -18.22 -12.79 -15.64
C ASN A 360 -18.35 -14.29 -15.32
N ARG A 361 -18.26 -15.17 -16.33
CA ARG A 361 -18.39 -16.63 -16.15
C ARG A 361 -17.13 -17.31 -15.62
N THR A 362 -15.95 -16.70 -15.79
CA THR A 362 -14.68 -17.28 -15.29
C THR A 362 -14.59 -17.11 -13.77
N ALA A 363 -14.31 -18.19 -13.03
CA ALA A 363 -14.27 -18.13 -11.56
C ALA A 363 -13.08 -17.33 -11.03
N GLU A 364 -11.88 -17.68 -11.48
CA GLU A 364 -10.61 -17.08 -11.07
C GLU A 364 -10.03 -16.22 -12.20
N ILE A 365 -9.83 -14.93 -11.91
CA ILE A 365 -9.08 -13.96 -12.73
C ILE A 365 -8.19 -13.20 -11.75
N LYS A 366 -6.94 -12.90 -12.15
CA LYS A 366 -6.00 -12.19 -11.28
C LYS A 366 -6.35 -10.69 -11.19
N GLN A 367 -6.15 -10.13 -10.00
CA GLN A 367 -6.54 -8.74 -9.69
C GLN A 367 -5.80 -7.71 -10.56
N ASP A 368 -4.52 -7.94 -10.86
CA ASP A 368 -3.68 -7.12 -11.74
C ASP A 368 -4.24 -7.00 -13.18
N ILE A 369 -4.96 -8.03 -13.65
CA ILE A 369 -5.67 -8.03 -14.93
C ILE A 369 -6.97 -7.23 -14.84
N ILE A 370 -7.74 -7.38 -13.75
CA ILE A 370 -8.99 -6.65 -13.53
C ILE A 370 -8.72 -5.15 -13.47
N GLU A 371 -7.71 -4.75 -12.70
CA GLU A 371 -7.28 -3.36 -12.56
C GLU A 371 -6.80 -2.78 -13.89
N TYR A 372 -5.93 -3.50 -14.63
CA TYR A 372 -5.46 -3.03 -15.93
C TYR A 372 -6.61 -2.93 -16.96
N TYR A 373 -7.49 -3.93 -17.05
CA TYR A 373 -8.64 -3.91 -17.95
C TYR A 373 -9.57 -2.73 -17.66
N THR A 374 -9.91 -2.52 -16.38
CA THR A 374 -10.79 -1.43 -15.94
C THR A 374 -10.14 -0.07 -16.17
N THR A 375 -8.84 0.07 -15.87
CA THR A 375 -8.05 1.29 -16.15
C THR A 375 -8.09 1.62 -17.65
N GLN A 376 -7.80 0.65 -18.53
CA GLN A 376 -7.79 0.89 -19.99
C GLN A 376 -9.20 1.18 -20.54
N LEU A 377 -10.25 0.58 -19.97
CA LEU A 377 -11.63 0.84 -20.35
C LEU A 377 -12.02 2.30 -20.07
N TYR A 378 -11.84 2.75 -18.83
CA TYR A 378 -12.21 4.11 -18.44
C TYR A 378 -11.25 5.19 -18.97
N THR A 379 -10.00 4.84 -19.30
CA THR A 379 -9.09 5.72 -20.06
C THR A 379 -9.64 6.01 -21.47
N ARG A 380 -10.31 5.04 -22.09
CA ARG A 380 -10.90 5.18 -23.44
C ARG A 380 -12.34 5.71 -23.43
N ASN A 381 -13.12 5.33 -22.42
CA ASN A 381 -14.52 5.72 -22.27
C ASN A 381 -14.84 6.02 -20.78
N PRO A 382 -14.59 7.25 -20.31
CA PRO A 382 -14.80 7.65 -18.92
C PRO A 382 -16.24 7.48 -18.41
N TYR A 383 -17.22 7.40 -19.33
CA TYR A 383 -18.65 7.32 -19.02
C TYR A 383 -19.25 5.93 -19.32
N PHE A 384 -18.43 4.88 -19.39
CA PHE A 384 -18.94 3.52 -19.55
C PHE A 384 -19.76 3.11 -18.32
N ASN A 385 -21.06 2.83 -18.49
CA ASN A 385 -21.97 2.52 -17.37
C ASN A 385 -21.49 1.27 -16.60
N PRO A 386 -21.14 1.39 -15.30
CA PRO A 386 -20.56 0.30 -14.50
C PRO A 386 -21.45 -0.96 -14.38
N ILE A 387 -22.77 -0.86 -14.54
CA ILE A 387 -23.70 -2.01 -14.45
C ILE A 387 -23.41 -3.09 -15.50
N LYS A 388 -22.76 -2.73 -16.62
CA LYS A 388 -22.38 -3.69 -17.66
C LYS A 388 -21.17 -4.56 -17.29
N LEU A 389 -20.42 -4.19 -16.24
CA LEU A 389 -19.22 -4.91 -15.82
C LEU A 389 -19.55 -6.14 -14.98
N PRO A 390 -18.69 -7.18 -15.00
CA PRO A 390 -18.73 -8.23 -13.99
C PRO A 390 -18.52 -7.62 -12.61
N SER A 391 -19.25 -8.07 -11.59
CA SER A 391 -19.26 -7.42 -10.26
C SER A 391 -17.88 -7.29 -9.60
N ARG A 392 -16.96 -8.23 -9.86
CA ARG A 392 -15.56 -8.18 -9.38
C ARG A 392 -14.72 -7.02 -9.95
N PHE A 393 -15.17 -6.34 -11.01
CA PHE A 393 -14.49 -5.19 -11.60
C PHE A 393 -14.89 -3.88 -10.92
N LEU A 394 -16.04 -3.84 -10.21
CA LEU A 394 -16.62 -2.61 -9.66
C LEU A 394 -15.69 -1.90 -8.66
N CYS A 395 -14.91 -2.67 -7.90
CA CYS A 395 -13.95 -2.15 -6.92
C CYS A 395 -12.71 -1.49 -7.56
N SER A 396 -12.58 -1.52 -8.90
CA SER A 396 -11.49 -0.89 -9.67
C SER A 396 -12.01 0.17 -10.65
N VAL A 397 -13.30 0.53 -10.57
CA VAL A 397 -13.94 1.55 -11.41
C VAL A 397 -13.65 2.94 -10.84
N PRO A 398 -13.18 3.92 -11.63
CA PRO A 398 -12.95 5.27 -11.13
C PRO A 398 -14.27 5.98 -10.79
N SER A 399 -14.27 6.74 -9.71
CA SER A 399 -15.45 7.43 -9.13
C SER A 399 -16.28 8.24 -10.14
N ILE A 400 -15.64 8.92 -11.10
CA ILE A 400 -16.28 9.68 -12.19
C ILE A 400 -17.31 8.87 -13.01
N ALA A 401 -17.15 7.54 -13.11
CA ALA A 401 -18.08 6.67 -13.83
C ALA A 401 -19.43 6.51 -13.11
N PHE A 402 -19.52 6.90 -11.83
CA PHE A 402 -20.71 6.80 -11.00
C PHE A 402 -21.45 8.14 -10.85
N GLU A 403 -20.80 9.30 -11.08
CA GLU A 403 -21.34 10.64 -10.80
C GLU A 403 -22.58 11.07 -11.60
N ASN A 404 -22.96 10.31 -12.63
CA ASN A 404 -24.05 10.65 -13.57
C ASN A 404 -25.07 9.51 -13.74
N LEU A 405 -25.23 8.67 -12.71
CA LEU A 405 -26.13 7.52 -12.73
C LEU A 405 -27.50 7.83 -12.11
N GLY A 406 -28.54 7.16 -12.59
CA GLY A 406 -29.88 7.28 -11.98
C GLY A 406 -29.98 6.55 -10.64
N GLU A 407 -30.85 7.02 -9.75
CA GLU A 407 -31.09 6.44 -8.42
C GLU A 407 -31.16 4.90 -8.41
N ARG A 408 -31.95 4.30 -9.31
CA ARG A 408 -32.09 2.83 -9.44
C ARG A 408 -30.76 2.14 -9.75
N ASP A 409 -30.01 2.72 -10.66
CA ASP A 409 -28.74 2.19 -11.17
C ASP A 409 -27.68 2.28 -10.06
N SER A 410 -27.61 3.41 -9.37
CA SER A 410 -26.74 3.62 -8.20
C SER A 410 -27.07 2.65 -7.06
N MET A 411 -28.36 2.45 -6.74
CA MET A 411 -28.79 1.51 -5.69
C MET A 411 -28.47 0.04 -6.03
N ALA A 412 -28.52 -0.35 -7.32
CA ALA A 412 -28.09 -1.67 -7.76
C ALA A 412 -26.56 -1.87 -7.69
N LEU A 413 -25.79 -0.81 -7.94
CA LEU A 413 -24.33 -0.82 -7.79
C LEU A 413 -23.89 -0.83 -6.33
N ILE A 414 -24.51 -0.04 -5.44
CA ILE A 414 -24.29 -0.08 -3.98
C ILE A 414 -24.43 -1.51 -3.45
N LEU A 415 -25.51 -2.21 -3.83
CA LEU A 415 -25.72 -3.62 -3.48
C LEU A 415 -24.61 -4.54 -3.98
N SER A 416 -24.15 -4.32 -5.21
CA SER A 416 -23.12 -5.15 -5.85
C SER A 416 -21.73 -4.93 -5.24
N ILE A 417 -21.41 -3.68 -4.93
CA ILE A 417 -20.17 -3.25 -4.26
C ILE A 417 -20.13 -3.77 -2.82
N ASN A 418 -21.21 -3.60 -2.06
CA ASN A 418 -21.32 -4.13 -0.69
C ASN A 418 -21.16 -5.66 -0.63
N MET A 419 -21.58 -6.40 -1.67
CA MET A 419 -21.40 -7.85 -1.75
C MET A 419 -19.99 -8.29 -2.15
N VAL A 420 -19.31 -7.54 -3.04
CA VAL A 420 -18.11 -8.04 -3.75
C VAL A 420 -16.81 -7.33 -3.34
N CYS A 421 -16.87 -6.06 -2.95
CA CYS A 421 -15.70 -5.33 -2.43
C CYS A 421 -15.45 -5.61 -0.93
N ASN A 422 -16.27 -6.46 -0.30
CA ASN A 422 -16.00 -7.08 1.00
C ASN A 422 -15.61 -6.09 2.13
N GLY A 423 -16.18 -4.88 2.10
CA GLY A 423 -15.92 -3.84 3.10
C GLY A 423 -14.70 -2.93 2.82
N THR A 424 -14.08 -2.95 1.64
CA THR A 424 -13.14 -1.89 1.26
C THR A 424 -13.91 -0.60 0.96
N GLU A 425 -13.94 0.31 1.94
CA GLU A 425 -14.61 1.62 1.85
C GLU A 425 -13.87 2.59 0.92
N ASP A 426 -13.97 2.40 -0.40
CA ASP A 426 -13.59 3.45 -1.34
C ASP A 426 -14.60 4.60 -1.23
N LEU A 427 -14.21 5.62 -0.47
CA LEU A 427 -15.05 6.77 -0.17
C LEU A 427 -15.40 7.59 -1.44
N GLU A 428 -14.59 7.52 -2.51
CA GLU A 428 -14.83 8.24 -3.76
C GLU A 428 -15.94 7.59 -4.58
N ILE A 429 -15.90 6.27 -4.70
CA ILE A 429 -17.00 5.47 -5.29
C ILE A 429 -18.26 5.64 -4.44
N THR A 430 -18.11 5.59 -3.10
CA THR A 430 -19.23 5.75 -2.16
C THR A 430 -19.92 7.10 -2.33
N ALA A 431 -19.15 8.19 -2.32
CA ALA A 431 -19.64 9.57 -2.43
C ALA A 431 -20.25 9.87 -3.81
N ALA A 432 -19.70 9.31 -4.88
CA ALA A 432 -20.30 9.41 -6.21
C ALA A 432 -21.67 8.71 -6.29
N LEU A 433 -21.81 7.54 -5.63
CA LEU A 433 -23.06 6.78 -5.61
C LEU A 433 -24.14 7.42 -4.73
N THR A 434 -23.78 7.96 -3.57
CA THR A 434 -24.70 8.67 -2.66
C THR A 434 -25.17 10.01 -3.21
N ALA A 435 -24.34 10.75 -3.95
CA ALA A 435 -24.73 12.01 -4.59
C ALA A 435 -25.93 11.88 -5.54
N ASN A 436 -26.10 10.70 -6.16
CA ASN A 436 -27.24 10.39 -7.05
C ASN A 436 -28.58 10.14 -6.32
N LEU A 437 -28.60 10.11 -4.98
CA LEU A 437 -29.80 9.78 -4.20
C LEU A 437 -30.63 11.05 -3.89
N PRO A 438 -31.83 11.23 -4.48
CA PRO A 438 -32.60 12.47 -4.35
C PRO A 438 -33.28 12.65 -2.99
N SER A 439 -33.43 11.57 -2.20
CA SER A 439 -33.88 11.64 -0.82
C SER A 439 -33.37 10.45 -0.02
N ILE A 440 -32.90 10.68 1.21
CA ILE A 440 -32.36 9.64 2.07
C ILE A 440 -33.49 9.04 2.93
N THR A 441 -33.73 7.73 2.78
CA THR A 441 -34.73 7.00 3.57
C THR A 441 -34.08 6.02 4.55
N SER A 442 -34.82 5.55 5.56
CA SER A 442 -34.29 4.54 6.49
C SER A 442 -33.91 3.24 5.79
N ALA A 443 -34.64 2.84 4.75
CA ALA A 443 -34.30 1.70 3.92
C ALA A 443 -33.03 1.95 3.08
N SER A 444 -32.84 3.18 2.56
CA SER A 444 -31.61 3.57 1.85
C SER A 444 -30.38 3.47 2.75
N ILE A 445 -30.47 3.96 4.00
CA ILE A 445 -29.39 3.88 5.00
C ILE A 445 -29.09 2.43 5.39
N GLN A 446 -30.13 1.61 5.59
CA GLN A 446 -29.96 0.18 5.88
C GLN A 446 -29.32 -0.59 4.71
N LEU A 447 -29.55 -0.17 3.46
CA LEU A 447 -28.95 -0.75 2.26
C LEU A 447 -27.49 -0.33 2.06
N LEU A 448 -27.19 0.94 2.35
CA LEU A 448 -25.83 1.48 2.35
C LEU A 448 -24.97 0.78 3.42
N GLY A 449 -25.49 0.59 4.63
CA GLY A 449 -24.69 0.09 5.74
C GLY A 449 -23.59 1.10 6.08
N SER A 450 -22.33 0.66 6.14
CA SER A 450 -21.20 1.56 6.43
C SER A 450 -20.94 2.59 5.32
N GLN A 451 -21.35 2.30 4.08
CA GLN A 451 -21.35 3.24 2.94
C GLN A 451 -22.16 4.53 3.20
N SER A 452 -22.94 4.60 4.27
CA SER A 452 -23.58 5.84 4.73
C SER A 452 -22.56 6.95 5.02
N VAL A 453 -21.27 6.62 5.24
CA VAL A 453 -20.18 7.61 5.37
C VAL A 453 -19.96 8.47 4.12
N GLY A 454 -20.42 8.02 2.93
CA GLY A 454 -20.41 8.85 1.72
C GLY A 454 -21.53 9.89 1.64
N LEU A 455 -22.44 9.97 2.63
CA LEU A 455 -23.50 10.99 2.66
C LEU A 455 -22.94 12.36 3.04
N SER A 456 -23.30 13.39 2.29
CA SER A 456 -22.90 14.77 2.62
C SER A 456 -23.61 15.29 3.87
N GLU A 457 -23.03 16.32 4.50
CA GLU A 457 -23.64 16.99 5.67
C GLU A 457 -25.02 17.57 5.31
N ALA A 458 -25.16 18.14 4.11
CA ALA A 458 -26.43 18.62 3.61
C ALA A 458 -27.44 17.50 3.29
N GLN A 459 -27.00 16.34 2.81
CA GLN A 459 -27.88 15.18 2.60
C GLN A 459 -28.41 14.62 3.94
N ILE A 460 -27.58 14.61 4.98
CA ILE A 460 -27.96 14.20 6.33
C ILE A 460 -28.97 15.19 6.93
N ILE A 461 -28.67 16.49 6.92
CA ILE A 461 -29.55 17.54 7.45
C ILE A 461 -30.89 17.60 6.70
N SER A 462 -30.89 17.31 5.40
CA SER A 462 -32.12 17.28 4.58
C SER A 462 -32.92 15.97 4.68
N ALA A 463 -32.41 14.96 5.39
CA ALA A 463 -33.10 13.68 5.56
C ALA A 463 -34.29 13.82 6.51
N PRO A 464 -35.41 13.08 6.29
CA PRO A 464 -36.53 13.10 7.23
C PRO A 464 -36.07 12.66 8.64
N PRO A 465 -36.31 13.43 9.72
CA PRO A 465 -35.75 13.11 11.04
C PRO A 465 -36.10 11.71 11.58
N GLN A 466 -37.30 11.21 11.25
CA GLN A 466 -37.71 9.84 11.62
C GLN A 466 -36.98 8.74 10.83
N ALA A 467 -36.43 9.05 9.65
CA ALA A 467 -35.61 8.12 8.87
C ALA A 467 -34.25 7.91 9.54
N ILE A 468 -33.58 8.99 9.96
CA ILE A 468 -32.33 8.94 10.75
C ILE A 468 -32.58 8.20 12.07
N LYS A 469 -33.66 8.53 12.79
CA LYS A 469 -34.05 7.85 14.04
C LYS A 469 -34.25 6.34 13.86
N SER A 470 -34.92 5.93 12.79
CA SER A 470 -35.17 4.51 12.48
C SER A 470 -33.92 3.76 12.01
N ALA A 471 -32.94 4.48 11.45
CA ALA A 471 -31.66 3.93 11.01
C ALA A 471 -30.53 4.03 12.06
N LEU A 472 -30.79 4.57 13.26
CA LEU A 472 -29.81 4.72 14.33
C LEU A 472 -29.02 3.42 14.64
N PRO A 473 -29.61 2.21 14.67
CA PRO A 473 -28.84 0.96 14.88
C PRO A 473 -27.82 0.65 13.78
N THR A 474 -27.95 1.24 12.59
CA THR A 474 -26.94 1.18 11.52
C THR A 474 -25.91 2.29 11.71
N LEU A 475 -26.37 3.54 11.84
CA LEU A 475 -25.52 4.75 11.89
C LEU A 475 -24.56 4.76 13.10
N SER A 476 -25.00 4.21 14.25
CA SER A 476 -24.24 4.16 15.52
C SER A 476 -23.06 3.17 15.53
N ASN A 477 -22.93 2.31 14.51
CA ASN A 477 -21.84 1.33 14.41
C ASN A 477 -20.76 1.73 13.40
N ILE A 478 -20.91 2.87 12.71
CA ILE A 478 -19.99 3.31 11.65
C ILE A 478 -18.91 4.20 12.28
N THR A 479 -17.65 3.75 12.24
CA THR A 479 -16.52 4.47 12.84
C THR A 479 -16.03 5.64 11.99
N SER A 480 -16.22 5.57 10.68
CA SER A 480 -15.60 6.44 9.67
C SER A 480 -16.19 7.87 9.59
N TRP A 481 -17.18 8.23 10.42
CA TRP A 481 -17.84 9.56 10.40
C TRP A 481 -16.87 10.73 10.64
N ASN A 482 -16.91 11.74 9.76
CA ASN A 482 -16.26 13.03 10.03
C ASN A 482 -17.05 13.85 11.09
N GLN A 483 -16.48 14.95 11.59
CA GLN A 483 -17.11 15.72 12.67
C GLN A 483 -18.41 16.43 12.25
N GLY A 484 -18.46 16.99 11.04
CA GLY A 484 -19.66 17.65 10.50
C GLY A 484 -20.81 16.67 10.29
N GLN A 485 -20.52 15.49 9.74
CA GLN A 485 -21.49 14.39 9.60
C GLN A 485 -22.03 13.94 10.96
N ALA A 486 -21.17 13.74 11.96
CA ALA A 486 -21.61 13.34 13.29
C ALA A 486 -22.46 14.42 13.98
N ASN A 487 -22.07 15.69 13.87
CA ASN A 487 -22.86 16.84 14.35
C ASN A 487 -24.25 16.85 13.68
N ALA A 488 -24.30 16.71 12.35
CA ALA A 488 -25.52 16.69 11.55
C ALA A 488 -26.46 15.53 11.97
N ILE A 489 -25.93 14.31 12.11
CA ILE A 489 -26.74 13.15 12.54
C ILE A 489 -27.31 13.39 13.94
N VAL A 490 -26.51 13.90 14.90
CA VAL A 490 -26.97 14.17 16.27
C VAL A 490 -28.00 15.31 16.32
N GLN A 491 -27.85 16.34 15.48
CA GLN A 491 -28.85 17.41 15.33
C GLN A 491 -30.17 16.83 14.81
N THR A 492 -30.17 16.16 13.66
CA THR A 492 -31.38 15.61 13.02
C THR A 492 -32.03 14.50 13.87
N LEU A 493 -31.26 13.74 14.66
CA LEU A 493 -31.80 12.86 15.70
C LEU A 493 -32.55 13.66 16.77
N THR A 494 -31.99 14.76 17.28
CA THR A 494 -32.63 15.60 18.30
C THR A 494 -33.94 16.20 17.76
N GLU A 495 -33.93 16.70 16.52
CA GLU A 495 -35.12 17.19 15.80
C GLU A 495 -36.20 16.10 15.60
N SER A 496 -35.82 14.82 15.56
CA SER A 496 -36.76 13.69 15.52
C SER A 496 -37.50 13.44 16.85
N GLY A 497 -37.24 14.23 17.89
CA GLY A 497 -37.68 13.98 19.25
C GLY A 497 -36.94 12.80 19.87
N PHE A 498 -35.64 12.68 19.64
CA PHE A 498 -34.75 11.78 20.40
C PHE A 498 -34.11 12.59 21.53
N SER A 499 -34.29 12.15 22.79
CA SER A 499 -33.77 12.87 23.95
C SER A 499 -32.47 12.23 24.45
N ILE A 500 -31.36 12.97 24.32
CA ILE A 500 -30.04 12.59 24.84
C ILE A 500 -29.93 13.05 26.29
N SER A 501 -30.77 12.47 27.16
CA SER A 501 -30.95 12.89 28.56
C SER A 501 -30.58 11.81 29.59
N SER A 502 -30.18 10.62 29.12
CA SER A 502 -29.84 9.46 29.95
C SER A 502 -28.55 8.77 29.52
N GLY A 503 -27.97 7.98 30.42
CA GLY A 503 -26.85 7.09 30.09
C GLY A 503 -27.22 6.09 28.99
N SER A 504 -28.44 5.54 29.01
CA SER A 504 -28.96 4.65 27.96
C SER A 504 -29.04 5.31 26.58
N SER A 505 -29.44 6.59 26.50
CA SER A 505 -29.47 7.31 25.23
C SER A 505 -28.07 7.53 24.67
N LEU A 506 -27.07 7.87 25.50
CA LEU A 506 -25.67 7.98 25.07
C LEU A 506 -25.13 6.65 24.54
N LEU A 507 -25.38 5.53 25.23
CA LEU A 507 -24.97 4.21 24.76
C LEU A 507 -25.55 3.88 23.37
N SER A 508 -26.80 4.24 23.10
CA SER A 508 -27.46 3.97 21.82
C SER A 508 -26.98 4.84 20.65
N LEU A 509 -26.21 5.90 20.90
CA LEU A 509 -25.55 6.68 19.84
C LEU A 509 -24.30 5.98 19.28
N GLY A 510 -23.67 5.09 20.05
CA GLY A 510 -22.45 4.39 19.63
C GLY A 510 -21.36 5.37 19.20
N THR A 511 -20.85 5.24 17.98
CA THR A 511 -19.80 6.10 17.40
C THR A 511 -20.24 7.57 17.25
N LEU A 512 -21.55 7.83 17.15
CA LEU A 512 -22.13 9.17 17.01
C LEU A 512 -21.99 10.03 18.27
N VAL A 513 -21.54 9.47 19.40
CA VAL A 513 -21.20 10.21 20.62
C VAL A 513 -20.24 11.39 20.34
N LYS A 514 -19.39 11.30 19.31
CA LYS A 514 -18.51 12.41 18.90
C LYS A 514 -19.25 13.67 18.43
N GLY A 515 -20.51 13.56 17.98
CA GLY A 515 -21.35 14.70 17.57
C GLY A 515 -22.16 15.32 18.71
N VAL A 516 -22.01 14.84 19.95
CA VAL A 516 -22.76 15.33 21.11
C VAL A 516 -22.06 16.54 21.72
N GLN A 517 -22.74 17.69 21.74
CA GLN A 517 -22.24 18.93 22.36
C GLN A 517 -21.99 18.78 23.87
N SER A 518 -21.01 19.52 24.38
CA SER A 518 -20.62 19.48 25.79
C SER A 518 -21.75 19.85 26.77
N ASN A 519 -22.65 20.74 26.36
CA ASN A 519 -23.83 21.15 27.12
C ASN A 519 -24.81 19.97 27.38
N VAL A 520 -24.97 19.05 26.43
CA VAL A 520 -25.79 17.84 26.58
C VAL A 520 -25.20 16.92 27.66
N ILE A 521 -23.89 16.64 27.58
CA ILE A 521 -23.17 15.84 28.60
C ILE A 521 -23.28 16.48 29.99
N SER A 522 -23.17 17.81 30.08
CA SER A 522 -23.30 18.52 31.35
C SER A 522 -24.70 18.38 32.00
N SER A 523 -25.74 18.15 31.20
CA SER A 523 -27.13 18.02 31.67
C SER A 523 -27.47 16.64 32.26
N ILE A 524 -26.80 15.57 31.81
CA ILE A 524 -27.07 14.18 32.22
C ILE A 524 -26.62 13.95 33.68
N SER A 525 -27.26 13.05 34.42
CA SER A 525 -26.88 12.82 35.82
C SER A 525 -25.51 12.15 35.95
N SER A 526 -24.69 12.61 36.91
CA SER A 526 -23.34 12.05 37.12
C SER A 526 -23.35 10.57 37.47
N ALA A 527 -24.41 10.08 38.15
CA ALA A 527 -24.56 8.66 38.48
C ALA A 527 -24.78 7.77 37.24
N GLU A 528 -25.50 8.26 36.22
CA GLU A 528 -25.62 7.56 34.95
C GLU A 528 -24.32 7.57 34.15
N LEU A 529 -23.61 8.70 34.14
CA LEU A 529 -22.29 8.81 33.50
C LEU A 529 -21.29 7.83 34.13
N LEU A 530 -21.29 7.69 35.46
CA LEU A 530 -20.49 6.68 36.17
C LEU A 530 -20.96 5.25 35.88
N THR A 531 -22.25 5.03 35.64
CA THR A 531 -22.75 3.69 35.27
C THR A 531 -22.24 3.28 33.89
N ILE A 532 -22.31 4.17 32.90
CA ILE A 532 -21.85 3.90 31.53
C ILE A 532 -20.32 3.93 31.38
N SER A 533 -19.58 4.51 32.34
CA SER A 533 -18.11 4.50 32.33
C SER A 533 -17.52 3.07 32.39
N THR A 534 -18.30 2.10 32.88
CA THR A 534 -17.95 0.68 32.93
C THR A 534 -18.10 -0.05 31.59
N ASN A 535 -18.70 0.57 30.57
CA ASN A 535 -18.91 -0.04 29.26
C ASN A 535 -17.70 0.24 28.33
N PRO A 536 -16.89 -0.77 27.94
CA PRO A 536 -15.67 -0.55 27.17
C PRO A 536 -15.95 0.04 25.77
N THR A 537 -17.04 -0.37 25.11
CA THR A 537 -17.45 0.18 23.81
C THR A 537 -17.78 1.67 23.91
N PHE A 538 -18.42 2.10 25.00
CA PHE A 538 -18.65 3.52 25.25
C PHE A 538 -17.34 4.30 25.43
N ILE A 539 -16.36 3.72 26.14
CA ILE A 539 -15.04 4.34 26.30
C ILE A 539 -14.31 4.48 24.96
N THR A 540 -14.37 3.48 24.08
CA THR A 540 -13.83 3.59 22.70
C THR A 540 -14.51 4.69 21.87
N ASN A 541 -15.80 4.95 22.09
CA ASN A 541 -16.54 5.98 21.36
C ASN A 541 -16.30 7.40 21.90
N ILE A 542 -16.30 7.60 23.22
CA ILE A 542 -16.14 8.94 23.83
C ILE A 542 -14.71 9.50 23.66
N ILE A 543 -13.67 8.66 23.56
CA ILE A 543 -12.29 9.14 23.26
C ILE A 543 -12.16 9.72 21.84
N SER A 544 -13.12 9.45 20.95
CA SER A 544 -13.20 10.01 19.59
C SER A 544 -14.03 11.30 19.53
N ALA A 545 -14.60 11.76 20.65
CA ALA A 545 -15.31 13.03 20.76
C ALA A 545 -14.35 14.22 20.96
N PRO A 546 -14.78 15.46 20.68
CA PRO A 546 -13.97 16.66 20.96
C PRO A 546 -13.49 16.73 22.41
N SER A 547 -12.29 17.29 22.62
CA SER A 547 -11.60 17.30 23.94
C SER A 547 -12.43 17.94 25.06
N ILE A 548 -13.21 18.97 24.75
CA ILE A 548 -14.16 19.60 25.68
C ILE A 548 -15.27 18.64 26.15
N VAL A 549 -15.78 17.77 25.27
CA VAL A 549 -16.81 16.78 25.59
C VAL A 549 -16.24 15.72 26.55
N GLN A 550 -15.00 15.28 26.29
CA GLN A 550 -14.25 14.38 27.18
C GLN A 550 -13.97 15.02 28.55
N HIS A 551 -13.55 16.29 28.58
CA HIS A 551 -13.26 17.00 29.83
C HIS A 551 -14.52 17.24 30.66
N VAL A 552 -15.63 17.70 30.04
CA VAL A 552 -16.92 17.87 30.74
C VAL A 552 -17.45 16.53 31.27
N TYR A 553 -17.33 15.44 30.51
CA TYR A 553 -17.65 14.10 30.98
C TYR A 553 -16.83 13.71 32.22
N VAL A 554 -15.50 13.89 32.20
CA VAL A 554 -14.64 13.58 33.36
C VAL A 554 -14.93 14.48 34.55
N MET A 555 -15.17 15.77 34.35
CA MET A 555 -15.57 16.68 35.44
C MET A 555 -16.90 16.28 36.09
N LYS A 556 -17.83 15.68 35.33
CA LYS A 556 -19.08 15.10 35.87
C LYS A 556 -18.86 13.82 36.68
N LEU A 557 -17.82 13.02 36.38
CA LEU A 557 -17.42 11.88 37.20
C LEU A 557 -16.68 12.32 38.47
N VAL A 558 -15.83 13.33 38.35
CA VAL A 558 -15.10 13.97 39.47
C VAL A 558 -16.06 14.56 40.50
N SER A 559 -17.18 15.16 40.07
CA SER A 559 -18.15 15.78 40.98
C SER A 559 -18.95 14.81 41.86
N ILE A 560 -18.73 13.50 41.75
CA ILE A 560 -19.36 12.46 42.57
C ILE A 560 -18.61 12.27 43.90
N ASP A 561 -17.28 12.19 43.84
CA ASP A 561 -16.39 12.02 44.99
C ASP A 561 -14.95 12.39 44.57
N GLU A 562 -14.46 13.56 44.97
CA GLU A 562 -13.08 14.01 44.67
C GLU A 562 -12.00 13.03 45.21
N ASN A 563 -12.35 12.16 46.16
CA ASN A 563 -11.43 11.20 46.77
C ASN A 563 -11.35 9.86 46.02
N LYS A 564 -12.20 9.65 45.00
CA LYS A 564 -12.26 8.42 44.17
C LYS A 564 -12.09 8.67 42.68
N VAL A 565 -11.38 9.74 42.33
CA VAL A 565 -11.19 10.13 40.92
C VAL A 565 -10.36 9.12 40.13
N ILE A 566 -9.53 8.29 40.79
CA ILE A 566 -8.76 7.23 40.14
C ILE A 566 -9.65 6.01 39.85
N GLU A 567 -10.54 5.65 40.77
CA GLU A 567 -11.48 4.54 40.61
C GLU A 567 -12.62 4.87 39.64
N ASN A 568 -13.17 6.09 39.71
CA ASN A 568 -14.34 6.49 38.94
C ASN A 568 -14.05 6.81 37.46
N VAL A 569 -12.83 7.25 37.13
CA VAL A 569 -12.48 7.74 35.78
C VAL A 569 -11.78 6.66 34.95
N PRO A 570 -12.32 6.30 33.76
CA PRO A 570 -11.75 5.30 32.87
C PRO A 570 -10.31 5.58 32.42
N ASP A 571 -9.56 4.51 32.15
CA ASP A 571 -8.09 4.56 32.02
C ASP A 571 -7.57 5.39 30.84
N MET A 572 -8.35 5.47 29.76
CA MET A 572 -8.06 6.28 28.58
C MET A 572 -8.41 7.77 28.77
N LEU A 573 -9.26 8.09 29.74
CA LEU A 573 -9.74 9.45 30.04
C LEU A 573 -9.04 10.08 31.26
N ALA A 574 -8.13 9.35 31.90
CA ALA A 574 -7.37 9.81 33.06
C ALA A 574 -6.61 11.12 32.78
N SER A 575 -6.18 11.34 31.54
CA SER A 575 -5.56 12.57 31.03
C SER A 575 -6.38 13.86 31.23
N SER A 576 -7.69 13.76 31.47
CA SER A 576 -8.60 14.89 31.70
C SER A 576 -8.86 15.20 33.19
N ILE A 577 -8.30 14.43 34.13
CA ILE A 577 -8.46 14.66 35.58
C ILE A 577 -7.65 15.88 36.04
N PRO A 578 -8.25 16.86 36.75
CA PRO A 578 -7.50 17.98 37.32
C PRO A 578 -6.37 17.55 38.26
N ARG A 579 -5.13 17.96 37.96
CA ARG A 579 -3.90 17.50 38.65
C ARG A 579 -3.93 17.69 40.18
N VAL A 580 -4.64 18.71 40.67
CA VAL A 580 -4.82 19.01 42.11
C VAL A 580 -5.52 17.90 42.91
N LEU A 581 -6.33 17.07 42.25
CA LEU A 581 -7.10 15.98 42.88
C LEU A 581 -6.24 14.73 43.10
N LEU A 582 -5.18 14.58 42.30
CA LEU A 582 -4.23 13.47 42.40
C LEU A 582 -3.32 13.58 43.66
N VAL A 583 -3.31 14.75 44.31
CA VAL A 583 -2.44 15.08 45.47
C VAL A 583 -2.83 14.38 46.78
N SER A 584 -4.07 13.90 46.93
CA SER A 584 -4.62 13.47 48.22
C SER A 584 -5.30 12.10 48.14
N GLN A 585 -4.56 11.10 47.67
CA GLN A 585 -5.03 9.71 47.64
C GLN A 585 -5.05 9.11 49.04
N SER A 586 -6.19 8.53 49.43
CA SER A 586 -6.39 7.91 50.75
C SER A 586 -5.72 6.53 50.88
N SER A 587 -5.50 5.85 49.74
CA SER A 587 -4.65 4.67 49.61
C SER A 587 -4.06 4.62 48.20
N VAL A 588 -2.82 4.15 48.05
CA VAL A 588 -2.13 4.10 46.75
C VAL A 588 -2.27 2.71 46.12
N ASN A 589 -3.09 2.60 45.08
CA ASN A 589 -3.23 1.37 44.29
C ASN A 589 -2.29 1.41 43.07
N VAL A 590 -1.07 0.87 43.22
CA VAL A 590 -0.03 0.85 42.17
C VAL A 590 -0.53 0.19 40.88
N THR A 591 -1.25 -0.94 41.00
CA THR A 591 -1.76 -1.69 39.84
C THR A 591 -2.77 -0.88 39.03
N LEU A 592 -3.72 -0.22 39.69
CA LEU A 592 -4.71 0.64 39.04
C LEU A 592 -4.07 1.89 38.44
N ILE A 593 -3.08 2.49 39.10
CA ILE A 593 -2.41 3.70 38.59
C ILE A 593 -1.55 3.38 37.35
N ASN A 594 -0.90 2.21 37.32
CA ASN A 594 -0.11 1.76 36.17
C ASN A 594 -0.95 1.46 34.91
N GLN A 595 -2.27 1.22 35.05
CA GLN A 595 -3.18 0.98 33.92
C GLN A 595 -3.57 2.27 33.16
N LYS A 596 -3.35 3.45 33.75
CA LYS A 596 -3.92 4.73 33.27
C LYS A 596 -2.97 5.57 32.43
N HIS A 597 -3.57 6.33 31.51
CA HIS A 597 -2.87 7.26 30.62
C HIS A 597 -2.79 8.66 31.25
N TRP A 598 -1.70 8.88 32.01
CA TRP A 598 -1.39 10.17 32.64
C TRP A 598 -0.68 11.13 31.68
N THR A 599 -0.98 12.42 31.80
CA THR A 599 -0.09 13.47 31.29
C THR A 599 1.11 13.66 32.22
N HIS A 600 2.18 14.29 31.74
CA HIS A 600 3.36 14.58 32.57
C HIS A 600 2.98 15.36 33.86
N ASP A 601 2.18 16.44 33.76
CA ASP A 601 1.84 17.27 34.93
C ASP A 601 0.93 16.57 35.95
N GLN A 602 0.23 15.51 35.53
CA GLN A 602 -0.49 14.59 36.42
C GLN A 602 0.45 13.55 37.05
N ALA A 603 1.32 12.95 36.23
CA ALA A 603 2.30 11.97 36.66
C ALA A 603 3.22 12.55 37.74
N VAL A 604 3.62 13.83 37.63
CA VAL A 604 4.41 14.55 38.65
C VAL A 604 3.73 14.56 40.03
N MET A 605 2.40 14.61 40.10
CA MET A 605 1.64 14.59 41.37
C MET A 605 1.59 13.18 41.99
N LEU A 606 1.42 12.15 41.16
CA LEU A 606 1.33 10.76 41.61
C LEU A 606 2.70 10.12 41.88
N PHE A 607 3.72 10.48 41.12
CA PHE A 607 5.00 9.78 41.05
C PHE A 607 5.61 9.52 42.44
N ARG A 608 5.59 10.52 43.33
CA ARG A 608 6.16 10.37 44.67
C ARG A 608 5.47 9.25 45.45
N SER A 609 4.15 9.32 45.61
CA SER A 609 3.39 8.40 46.46
C SER A 609 3.41 6.97 45.92
N VAL A 610 3.47 6.79 44.60
CA VAL A 610 3.56 5.47 43.98
C VAL A 610 4.98 4.90 44.06
N ALA A 611 6.02 5.72 43.88
CA ALA A 611 7.42 5.28 43.98
C ALA A 611 7.89 5.00 45.42
N GLU A 612 7.28 5.63 46.43
CA GLU A 612 7.49 5.33 47.84
C GLU A 612 6.85 4.01 48.28
N VAL A 613 5.71 3.63 47.68
CA VAL A 613 4.94 2.41 48.04
C VAL A 613 5.29 1.21 47.17
N SER A 614 5.77 1.40 45.93
CA SER A 614 6.14 0.29 45.05
C SER A 614 7.44 -0.38 45.48
N ASP A 615 7.39 -1.67 45.81
CA ASP A 615 8.58 -2.49 46.05
C ASP A 615 9.49 -2.53 44.81
N ASN A 616 8.92 -2.84 43.64
CA ASN A 616 9.67 -3.00 42.39
C ASN A 616 9.52 -1.77 41.47
N THR A 617 10.59 -1.01 41.28
CA THR A 617 10.60 0.16 40.37
C THR A 617 10.45 -0.23 38.90
N GLU A 618 10.85 -1.44 38.52
CA GLU A 618 10.78 -1.94 37.14
C GLU A 618 9.32 -2.13 36.66
N GLU A 619 8.37 -2.33 37.57
CA GLU A 619 6.95 -2.58 37.27
C GLU A 619 6.14 -1.31 37.01
N LEU A 620 6.67 -0.12 37.35
CA LEU A 620 5.99 1.15 37.10
C LEU A 620 5.78 1.41 35.59
N SER A 621 4.65 2.03 35.23
CA SER A 621 4.30 2.33 33.84
C SER A 621 5.10 3.51 33.26
N GLU A 622 5.30 3.52 31.95
CA GLU A 622 5.92 4.63 31.22
C GLU A 622 5.18 5.97 31.45
N THR A 623 3.84 5.92 31.51
CA THR A 623 2.97 7.08 31.77
C THR A 623 3.13 7.67 33.17
N LEU A 624 3.60 6.87 34.13
CA LEU A 624 3.92 7.33 35.49
C LEU A 624 5.38 7.77 35.62
N LEU A 625 6.32 7.04 35.02
CA LEU A 625 7.77 7.29 35.14
C LEU A 625 8.21 8.65 34.56
N GLN A 626 7.48 9.19 33.56
CA GLN A 626 7.64 10.58 33.09
C GLN A 626 7.39 11.65 34.18
N GLY A 627 6.83 11.28 35.34
CA GLY A 627 6.58 12.16 36.50
C GLY A 627 7.78 12.33 37.46
N PHE A 628 8.94 11.74 37.16
CA PHE A 628 10.15 11.90 37.99
C PHE A 628 10.55 13.39 38.13
N THR A 629 10.72 13.90 39.35
CA THR A 629 11.22 15.28 39.59
C THR A 629 12.24 15.34 40.71
N CYS A 630 13.06 16.39 40.71
CA CYS A 630 14.06 16.60 41.77
C CYS A 630 13.43 16.87 43.14
N THR A 631 12.29 17.57 43.19
CA THR A 631 11.53 17.80 44.43
C THR A 631 11.01 16.48 45.02
N SER A 632 10.48 15.57 44.18
CA SER A 632 10.05 14.25 44.64
C SER A 632 11.23 13.36 45.03
N ALA A 633 12.30 13.30 44.22
CA ALA A 633 13.48 12.47 44.48
C ALA A 633 14.22 12.84 45.78
N GLN A 634 14.28 14.13 46.13
CA GLN A 634 14.90 14.62 47.38
C GLN A 634 14.25 14.07 48.66
N THR A 635 13.04 13.52 48.59
CA THR A 635 12.33 12.94 49.74
C THR A 635 12.53 11.43 49.90
N MET A 636 13.22 10.79 48.96
CA MET A 636 13.44 9.34 48.90
C MET A 636 14.89 8.97 49.28
N SER A 637 15.17 7.69 49.50
CA SER A 637 16.55 7.21 49.67
C SER A 637 17.30 7.23 48.33
N GLU A 638 18.61 7.54 48.35
CA GLU A 638 19.45 7.60 47.15
C GLU A 638 19.42 6.29 46.34
N GLN A 639 19.37 5.15 47.03
CA GLN A 639 19.25 3.83 46.41
C GLN A 639 17.93 3.69 45.62
N LYS A 640 16.79 4.10 46.20
CA LYS A 640 15.49 4.05 45.52
C LYS A 640 15.45 5.01 44.33
N VAL A 641 16.08 6.19 44.44
CA VAL A 641 16.23 7.13 43.32
C VAL A 641 17.04 6.50 42.18
N LYS A 642 18.15 5.81 42.46
CA LYS A 642 18.95 5.08 41.44
C LYS A 642 18.16 3.97 40.76
N GLU A 643 17.37 3.20 41.53
CA GLU A 643 16.45 2.18 41.01
C GLU A 643 15.34 2.77 40.12
N LEU A 644 14.89 3.99 40.39
CA LEU A 644 13.94 4.73 39.55
C LEU A 644 14.60 5.28 38.27
N VAL A 645 15.81 5.85 38.36
CA VAL A 645 16.58 6.28 37.16
C VAL A 645 16.83 5.08 36.24
N LYS A 646 17.19 3.93 36.81
CA LYS A 646 17.35 2.68 36.05
C LYS A 646 16.03 2.22 35.44
N ALA A 647 14.92 2.26 36.16
CA ALA A 647 13.61 1.91 35.62
C ALA A 647 13.19 2.78 34.42
N CYS A 648 13.64 4.03 34.36
CA CYS A 648 13.40 4.96 33.25
C CYS A 648 14.18 4.65 31.95
N ARG A 649 15.08 3.65 31.92
CA ARG A 649 15.76 3.23 30.67
C ARG A 649 14.75 2.65 29.66
N HIS A 650 14.98 2.87 28.37
CA HIS A 650 14.19 2.23 27.32
C HIS A 650 14.40 0.70 27.33
N ARG A 651 13.32 -0.07 27.10
CA ARG A 651 13.32 -1.54 27.15
C ARG A 651 12.57 -2.09 25.92
N PRO A 652 12.97 -3.23 25.33
CA PRO A 652 12.22 -3.88 24.27
C PRO A 652 10.76 -4.15 24.70
N GLY A 653 9.80 -3.84 23.82
CA GLY A 653 8.37 -4.00 24.12
C GLY A 653 7.75 -2.92 25.02
N ARG A 654 8.51 -1.87 25.40
CA ARG A 654 8.02 -0.69 26.11
C ARG A 654 8.24 0.58 25.30
N GLN A 655 7.42 1.61 25.54
CA GLN A 655 7.62 2.91 24.88
C GLN A 655 8.87 3.63 25.45
N LYS A 656 9.39 4.61 24.70
CA LYS A 656 10.42 5.51 25.22
C LYS A 656 9.76 6.53 26.14
N ILE A 657 10.20 6.60 27.40
CA ILE A 657 9.66 7.52 28.40
C ILE A 657 10.11 8.94 28.05
N GLN A 658 9.16 9.87 27.95
CA GLN A 658 9.44 11.26 27.62
C GLN A 658 9.89 12.02 28.88
N LEU A 659 11.08 12.62 28.83
CA LEU A 659 11.74 13.27 29.97
C LEU A 659 12.27 14.66 29.57
N LYS A 660 11.91 15.68 30.34
CA LYS A 660 12.36 17.07 30.16
C LYS A 660 13.79 17.26 30.66
N GLU A 661 14.48 18.28 30.12
CA GLU A 661 15.86 18.65 30.48
C GLU A 661 16.13 18.67 32.00
N SER A 662 15.29 19.32 32.80
CA SER A 662 15.48 19.41 34.26
C SER A 662 15.22 18.10 35.03
N GLN A 663 14.50 17.15 34.42
CA GLN A 663 14.41 15.79 34.96
C GLN A 663 15.75 15.06 34.70
N LEU A 664 16.30 15.19 33.49
CA LEU A 664 17.52 14.51 33.06
C LEU A 664 18.77 15.03 33.77
N THR A 665 18.91 16.35 34.00
CA THR A 665 19.99 16.92 34.82
C THR A 665 19.88 16.43 36.27
N CYS A 666 18.66 16.38 36.82
CA CYS A 666 18.42 15.84 38.15
C CYS A 666 18.80 14.35 38.25
N MET A 667 18.35 13.50 37.31
CA MET A 667 18.74 12.08 37.27
C MET A 667 20.25 11.92 37.24
N TYR A 668 20.94 12.67 36.35
CA TYR A 668 22.40 12.69 36.29
C TYR A 668 23.02 13.09 37.64
N ASN A 669 22.48 14.10 38.31
CA ASN A 669 22.99 14.55 39.61
C ASN A 669 22.98 13.45 40.71
N TYR A 670 22.10 12.46 40.63
CA TYR A 670 22.11 11.29 41.54
C TYR A 670 23.02 10.14 41.08
N VAL A 671 23.21 9.93 39.77
CA VAL A 671 24.00 8.78 39.25
C VAL A 671 25.43 9.10 38.81
N LYS A 672 25.80 10.38 38.69
CA LYS A 672 27.11 10.86 38.14
C LYS A 672 28.39 10.34 38.83
N ASN A 673 28.26 9.66 39.96
CA ASN A 673 29.36 9.09 40.75
C ASN A 673 29.20 7.57 40.95
N ASP A 674 28.17 6.94 40.38
CA ASP A 674 27.89 5.52 40.58
C ASP A 674 28.56 4.66 39.51
N VAL A 675 29.61 3.94 39.90
CA VAL A 675 30.41 3.09 39.00
C VAL A 675 29.79 1.70 38.74
N SER A 676 28.60 1.40 39.30
CA SER A 676 27.92 0.11 39.10
C SER A 676 26.98 0.10 37.89
N LEU A 677 26.64 1.26 37.36
CA LEU A 677 25.69 1.43 36.26
C LEU A 677 26.39 1.50 34.90
N SER A 678 25.94 0.70 33.93
CA SER A 678 26.36 0.83 32.53
C SER A 678 25.60 1.96 31.82
N PHE A 679 26.10 2.44 30.68
CA PHE A 679 25.35 3.37 29.82
C PHE A 679 24.02 2.79 29.33
N THR A 680 23.86 1.46 29.31
CA THR A 680 22.60 0.78 28.97
C THR A 680 21.66 0.53 30.15
N ASP A 681 22.09 0.80 31.39
CA ASP A 681 21.21 0.85 32.57
C ASP A 681 20.49 2.21 32.69
N LEU A 682 20.90 3.23 31.92
CA LEU A 682 20.48 4.61 32.03
C LEU A 682 19.51 5.01 30.88
N PRO A 683 18.66 6.03 31.07
CA PRO A 683 17.91 6.63 29.96
C PRO A 683 18.87 7.26 28.94
N PRO A 684 18.76 6.97 27.62
CA PRO A 684 19.64 7.53 26.60
C PRO A 684 19.73 9.06 26.63
N ASP A 685 18.61 9.73 26.90
CA ASP A 685 18.51 11.19 26.95
C ASP A 685 19.29 11.79 28.13
N MET A 686 19.46 11.02 29.21
CA MET A 686 20.27 11.43 30.36
C MET A 686 21.77 11.48 30.00
N LEU A 687 22.21 10.65 29.05
CA LEU A 687 23.60 10.63 28.58
C LEU A 687 24.00 11.95 27.90
N LEU A 688 23.04 12.69 27.32
CA LEU A 688 23.28 14.05 26.78
C LEU A 688 23.87 15.01 27.83
N TYR A 689 23.58 14.78 29.11
CA TYR A 689 24.04 15.60 30.24
C TYR A 689 25.28 15.01 30.94
N TYR A 690 25.71 13.81 30.56
CA TYR A 690 26.86 13.14 31.15
C TYR A 690 28.17 13.91 30.89
N GLY A 691 29.09 13.83 31.85
CA GLY A 691 30.44 14.38 31.72
C GLY A 691 31.30 13.49 30.83
N TYR A 692 31.50 13.87 29.56
CA TYR A 692 32.31 13.08 28.62
C TYR A 692 33.77 12.95 29.07
N GLU A 693 34.28 13.89 29.86
CA GLU A 693 35.58 13.82 30.52
C GLU A 693 35.73 12.66 31.52
N LYS A 694 34.62 12.00 31.90
CA LYS A 694 34.58 10.77 32.70
C LYS A 694 34.50 9.48 31.87
N VAL A 695 34.41 9.57 30.54
CA VAL A 695 34.26 8.41 29.65
C VAL A 695 35.63 7.92 29.19
N GLU A 696 36.02 6.73 29.61
CA GLU A 696 37.27 6.11 29.17
C GLU A 696 37.29 5.87 27.65
N ARG A 697 38.45 6.05 27.01
CA ARG A 697 38.59 5.93 25.54
C ARG A 697 38.22 4.55 24.99
N THR A 698 38.36 3.50 25.81
CA THR A 698 37.90 2.12 25.57
C THR A 698 36.37 2.00 25.52
N ASN A 699 35.68 2.77 26.36
CA ASN A 699 34.23 2.70 26.56
C ASN A 699 33.45 3.73 25.72
N CYS A 700 34.14 4.67 25.04
CA CYS A 700 33.49 5.76 24.32
C CYS A 700 32.58 5.29 23.16
N ARG A 701 32.93 4.21 22.44
CA ARG A 701 32.06 3.66 21.37
C ARG A 701 30.74 3.13 21.93
N SER A 702 30.78 2.53 23.12
CA SER A 702 29.59 2.07 23.86
C SER A 702 28.76 3.24 24.39
N TYR A 703 29.41 4.31 24.87
CA TYR A 703 28.74 5.56 25.25
C TYR A 703 27.98 6.18 24.07
N PHE A 704 28.64 6.38 22.91
CA PHE A 704 27.98 6.96 21.74
C PHE A 704 26.87 6.06 21.18
N SER A 705 27.05 4.74 21.14
CA SER A 705 25.99 3.80 20.70
C SER A 705 24.77 3.75 21.64
N ALA A 706 24.94 4.06 22.94
CA ALA A 706 23.83 4.23 23.88
C ALA A 706 23.17 5.62 23.72
N MET A 707 23.99 6.68 23.68
CA MET A 707 23.54 8.07 23.52
C MET A 707 22.91 8.34 22.15
N GLY A 708 23.26 7.59 21.11
CA GLY A 708 22.67 7.67 19.78
C GLY A 708 21.19 7.27 19.72
N LYS A 709 20.60 6.80 20.84
CA LYS A 709 19.16 6.53 21.00
C LYS A 709 18.42 7.67 21.71
N ALA A 710 19.14 8.74 22.06
CA ALA A 710 18.59 9.93 22.66
C ALA A 710 17.80 10.78 21.66
N ASP A 711 16.95 11.65 22.18
CA ASP A 711 16.29 12.71 21.44
C ASP A 711 17.11 14.00 21.60
N PHE A 712 17.73 14.43 20.51
CA PHE A 712 18.58 15.61 20.48
C PHE A 712 17.80 16.93 20.40
N THR A 713 16.46 16.91 20.43
CA THR A 713 15.64 18.12 20.61
C THR A 713 15.53 18.56 22.07
N ILE A 714 15.70 17.65 23.03
CA ILE A 714 15.53 17.93 24.47
C ILE A 714 16.53 18.97 25.01
N PRO A 715 17.84 18.96 24.66
CA PRO A 715 18.78 19.91 25.24
C PRO A 715 18.59 21.34 24.76
N SER A 716 18.45 22.27 25.69
CA SER A 716 18.26 23.68 25.35
C SER A 716 19.50 24.29 24.69
N SER A 717 19.27 25.19 23.73
CA SER A 717 20.31 25.77 22.86
C SER A 717 21.44 26.47 23.61
N ILE A 718 21.15 27.04 24.79
CA ILE A 718 22.13 27.67 25.69
C ILE A 718 23.28 26.74 26.10
N LEU A 719 23.06 25.42 26.09
CA LEU A 719 24.07 24.42 26.47
C LEU A 719 24.96 23.95 25.29
N ASN A 720 24.64 24.33 24.04
CA ASN A 720 25.33 23.93 22.81
C ASN A 720 25.67 22.42 22.69
N LYS A 721 24.84 21.55 23.28
CA LYS A 721 25.14 20.12 23.45
C LYS A 721 25.39 19.39 22.13
N LYS A 722 24.61 19.70 21.07
CA LYS A 722 24.71 19.06 19.74
C LYS A 722 26.14 19.09 19.20
N THR A 723 26.68 20.29 19.04
CA THR A 723 28.03 20.57 18.54
C THR A 723 29.12 19.96 19.44
N THR A 724 28.98 20.10 20.77
CA THR A 724 29.94 19.56 21.73
C THR A 724 30.00 18.03 21.70
N LEU A 725 28.84 17.36 21.66
CA LEU A 725 28.74 15.90 21.63
C LEU A 725 29.23 15.34 20.29
N PHE A 726 28.96 15.99 19.15
CA PHE A 726 29.51 15.57 17.87
C PHE A 726 31.03 15.71 17.79
N ASN A 727 31.61 16.82 18.27
CA ASN A 727 33.07 16.96 18.34
C ASN A 727 33.72 15.89 19.24
N ASN A 728 33.08 15.54 20.36
CA ASN A 728 33.53 14.42 21.20
C ASN A 728 33.41 13.06 20.48
N ALA A 729 32.35 12.85 19.68
CA ALA A 729 32.18 11.65 18.87
C ALA A 729 33.28 11.50 17.81
N ARG A 730 33.66 12.60 17.12
CA ARG A 730 34.77 12.59 16.15
C ARG A 730 36.10 12.17 16.78
N ASN A 731 36.36 12.59 18.02
CA ASN A 731 37.54 12.19 18.79
C ASN A 731 37.46 10.74 19.33
N CYS A 732 36.27 10.13 19.40
CA CYS A 732 36.08 8.73 19.80
C CYS A 732 36.14 7.75 18.61
N LEU A 733 35.64 8.18 17.45
CA LEU A 733 35.51 7.37 16.24
C LEU A 733 36.57 7.75 15.19
N ASP A 734 37.57 8.54 15.59
CA ASP A 734 38.72 8.98 14.79
C ASP A 734 38.35 9.62 13.44
N ILE A 735 37.24 10.38 13.43
CA ILE A 735 36.63 10.99 12.23
C ILE A 735 37.38 12.27 11.84
N SER A 736 38.47 12.09 11.10
CA SER A 736 39.34 13.17 10.62
C SER A 736 38.85 13.92 9.37
N GLY A 737 37.74 13.50 8.75
CA GLY A 737 37.16 14.10 7.54
C GLY A 737 35.72 14.60 7.71
N GLN A 738 35.10 15.03 6.61
CA GLN A 738 33.67 15.40 6.52
C GLN A 738 32.78 14.23 6.06
N SER A 739 33.29 13.00 6.04
CA SER A 739 32.56 11.79 5.64
C SER A 739 32.45 10.79 6.80
N LEU A 740 31.31 10.09 6.85
CA LEU A 740 31.02 9.05 7.83
C LEU A 740 30.92 7.70 7.10
N SER A 741 31.59 6.68 7.64
CA SER A 741 31.40 5.30 7.21
C SER A 741 30.06 4.77 7.74
N ARG A 742 29.60 3.63 7.19
CA ARG A 742 28.47 2.88 7.77
C ARG A 742 28.59 2.67 9.27
N GLU A 743 29.77 2.25 9.74
CA GLU A 743 30.03 2.02 11.16
C GLU A 743 29.87 3.31 11.98
N HIS A 744 30.31 4.46 11.44
CA HIS A 744 30.15 5.74 12.13
C HIS A 744 28.66 6.11 12.24
N VAL A 745 27.88 5.95 11.17
CA VAL A 745 26.42 6.20 11.18
C VAL A 745 25.72 5.31 12.20
N GLU A 746 26.02 4.00 12.21
CA GLU A 746 25.44 3.02 13.15
C GLU A 746 25.77 3.32 14.63
N VAL A 747 26.94 3.90 14.93
CA VAL A 747 27.32 4.29 16.30
C VAL A 747 26.75 5.66 16.70
N LEU A 748 26.60 6.60 15.75
CA LEU A 748 26.04 7.93 16.02
C LEU A 748 24.52 7.90 16.22
N GLY A 749 23.81 7.04 15.49
CA GLY A 749 22.34 6.95 15.55
C GLY A 749 21.68 8.32 15.34
N ASN A 750 20.72 8.67 16.20
CA ASN A 750 19.99 9.94 16.17
C ASN A 750 20.89 11.20 16.26
N LEU A 751 22.17 11.09 16.62
CA LEU A 751 23.11 12.21 16.51
C LEU A 751 23.34 12.62 15.04
N THR A 752 23.00 11.76 14.06
CA THR A 752 22.97 12.15 12.63
C THR A 752 21.99 13.29 12.35
N CYS A 753 20.91 13.39 13.13
CA CYS A 753 19.92 14.46 13.00
C CYS A 753 20.48 15.86 13.32
N THR A 754 21.66 15.95 13.96
CA THR A 754 22.31 17.23 14.30
C THR A 754 23.57 17.50 13.48
N LEU A 755 23.79 16.76 12.38
CA LEU A 755 24.95 16.95 11.52
C LEU A 755 24.80 18.20 10.63
N GLU A 756 25.93 18.84 10.36
CA GLU A 756 26.06 19.86 9.33
C GLU A 756 25.87 19.22 7.93
N PRO A 757 25.31 19.94 6.94
CA PRO A 757 24.94 19.39 5.62
C PRO A 757 26.06 18.62 4.92
N GLU A 758 27.31 19.05 5.10
CA GLU A 758 28.50 18.45 4.49
C GLU A 758 28.70 16.99 4.93
N TYR A 759 28.36 16.64 6.17
CA TYR A 759 28.44 15.24 6.62
C TYR A 759 27.28 14.41 6.09
N ILE A 760 26.12 15.00 5.80
CA ILE A 760 25.02 14.26 5.18
C ILE A 760 25.38 13.93 3.73
N GLN A 761 25.84 14.92 2.97
CA GLN A 761 26.13 14.76 1.54
C GLN A 761 27.31 13.82 1.24
N ASN A 762 28.34 13.78 2.09
CA ASN A 762 29.60 13.06 1.82
C ASN A 762 29.74 11.69 2.51
N SER A 763 28.68 11.14 3.11
CA SER A 763 28.73 9.89 3.91
C SER A 763 28.21 8.64 3.19
N ASP A 764 28.37 7.46 3.81
CA ASP A 764 27.73 6.22 3.37
C ASP A 764 26.21 6.43 3.21
N PRO A 765 25.59 6.02 2.08
CA PRO A 765 24.17 6.19 1.82
C PRO A 765 23.20 5.69 2.89
N ILE A 766 23.64 4.78 3.78
CA ILE A 766 22.86 4.35 4.95
C ILE A 766 22.47 5.50 5.89
N ILE A 767 23.13 6.67 5.80
CA ILE A 767 22.74 7.87 6.55
C ILE A 767 21.29 8.30 6.28
N ILE A 768 20.76 8.06 5.07
CA ILE A 768 19.34 8.31 4.73
C ILE A 768 18.40 7.50 5.64
N GLU A 769 18.74 6.24 5.94
CA GLU A 769 17.94 5.41 6.85
C GLU A 769 17.97 5.95 8.28
N SER A 770 19.11 6.52 8.72
CA SER A 770 19.22 7.20 10.01
C SER A 770 18.37 8.48 10.04
N LEU A 771 18.34 9.25 8.96
CA LEU A 771 17.56 10.50 8.87
C LEU A 771 16.04 10.28 8.95
N LYS A 772 15.51 9.09 8.60
CA LYS A 772 14.09 8.73 8.81
C LYS A 772 13.66 8.79 10.27
N THR A 773 14.59 8.61 11.21
CA THR A 773 14.33 8.60 12.65
C THR A 773 14.31 10.00 13.28
N CYS A 774 14.68 11.03 12.52
CA CYS A 774 14.72 12.40 12.99
C CYS A 774 13.32 12.99 13.14
N SER A 775 13.06 13.62 14.28
CA SER A 775 11.82 14.36 14.54
C SER A 775 11.65 15.61 13.65
N ASP A 776 12.77 16.18 13.21
CA ASP A 776 12.81 17.34 12.33
C ASP A 776 14.14 17.42 11.57
N LEU A 777 14.14 18.09 10.42
CA LEU A 777 15.31 18.34 9.57
C LEU A 777 15.30 19.79 9.08
N SER A 778 16.45 20.45 9.12
CA SER A 778 16.58 21.82 8.60
C SER A 778 16.66 21.84 7.06
N ASP A 779 16.21 22.94 6.44
CA ASP A 779 16.18 23.10 4.97
C ASP A 779 17.56 22.83 4.30
N ALA A 780 18.67 23.08 5.00
CA ALA A 780 20.03 22.78 4.52
C ALA A 780 20.40 21.28 4.62
N GLN A 781 19.97 20.58 5.68
CA GLN A 781 20.14 19.13 5.82
C GLN A 781 19.27 18.38 4.79
N ILE A 782 18.07 18.90 4.52
CA ILE A 782 17.15 18.42 3.48
C ILE A 782 17.85 18.51 2.12
N GLY A 783 18.38 19.67 1.73
CA GLY A 783 19.11 19.83 0.45
C GLY A 783 20.33 18.90 0.30
N ALA A 784 21.04 18.60 1.40
CA ALA A 784 22.12 17.61 1.39
C ALA A 784 21.63 16.17 1.21
N ALA A 785 20.52 15.79 1.86
CA ALA A 785 19.88 14.48 1.71
C ALA A 785 19.30 14.30 0.29
N GLU A 786 18.68 15.33 -0.27
CA GLU A 786 18.23 15.35 -1.68
C GLU A 786 19.41 15.19 -2.65
N THR A 787 20.50 15.92 -2.42
CA THR A 787 21.71 15.82 -3.26
C THR A 787 22.32 14.42 -3.21
N LEU A 788 22.33 13.77 -2.04
CA LEU A 788 22.79 12.39 -1.89
C LEU A 788 21.84 11.41 -2.62
N LEU A 789 20.52 11.53 -2.45
CA LEU A 789 19.51 10.70 -3.14
C LEU A 789 19.60 10.84 -4.67
N LEU A 790 19.60 12.08 -5.17
CA LEU A 790 19.65 12.40 -6.60
C LEU A 790 20.99 12.02 -7.26
N SER A 791 22.04 11.72 -6.50
CA SER A 791 23.30 11.19 -7.04
C SER A 791 23.16 9.80 -7.66
N GLY A 792 22.07 9.07 -7.37
CA GLY A 792 21.83 7.70 -7.82
C GLY A 792 22.65 6.62 -7.10
N ASN A 793 23.62 6.99 -6.25
CA ASN A 793 24.51 6.06 -5.54
C ASN A 793 23.90 5.46 -4.25
N THR A 794 22.59 5.57 -4.06
CA THR A 794 21.87 5.12 -2.85
C THR A 794 21.10 3.82 -3.08
N PRO A 795 20.62 3.13 -2.03
CA PRO A 795 19.72 1.97 -2.16
C PRO A 795 18.37 2.25 -2.86
N TYR A 796 18.11 3.50 -3.26
CA TYR A 796 16.93 3.94 -4.02
C TYR A 796 17.20 4.04 -5.53
N GLY A 797 18.46 3.91 -5.97
CA GLY A 797 18.83 3.97 -7.39
C GLY A 797 18.67 5.36 -8.02
N HIS A 798 18.77 5.41 -9.35
CA HIS A 798 18.71 6.65 -10.13
C HIS A 798 17.27 7.15 -10.31
N SER A 799 17.06 8.46 -10.31
CA SER A 799 15.72 9.08 -10.29
C SER A 799 14.83 8.72 -11.49
N SER A 800 15.44 8.39 -12.64
CA SER A 800 14.73 7.84 -13.81
C SER A 800 14.13 6.45 -13.63
N SER A 801 14.32 5.82 -12.46
CA SER A 801 13.74 4.52 -12.08
C SER A 801 12.89 4.59 -10.81
N TRP A 802 12.62 5.79 -10.28
CA TRP A 802 11.81 5.95 -9.08
C TRP A 802 10.31 5.87 -9.38
N ASP A 803 9.59 5.19 -8.49
CA ASP A 803 8.15 4.99 -8.56
C ASP A 803 7.52 5.13 -7.15
N GLU A 804 6.29 4.64 -7.01
CA GLU A 804 5.56 4.60 -5.74
C GLU A 804 6.29 3.77 -4.66
N GLN A 805 6.94 2.67 -5.03
CA GLN A 805 7.72 1.87 -4.08
C GLN A 805 8.95 2.64 -3.57
N THR A 806 9.54 3.54 -4.37
CA THR A 806 10.58 4.46 -3.88
C THR A 806 10.03 5.42 -2.83
N LEU A 807 8.84 6.01 -3.04
CA LEU A 807 8.23 6.93 -2.08
C LEU A 807 7.89 6.22 -0.76
N ASP A 808 7.25 5.04 -0.84
CA ASP A 808 6.88 4.26 0.35
C ASP A 808 8.12 3.82 1.15
N ARG A 809 9.22 3.45 0.47
CA ARG A 809 10.50 3.13 1.10
C ARG A 809 11.22 4.33 1.73
N LEU A 810 10.88 5.57 1.38
CA LEU A 810 11.42 6.79 2.00
C LEU A 810 10.63 7.20 3.26
N GLU A 811 9.50 6.55 3.53
CA GLU A 811 8.69 6.68 4.74
C GLU A 811 8.25 8.12 5.02
N VAL A 812 8.81 8.79 6.04
CA VAL A 812 8.43 10.16 6.41
C VAL A 812 9.20 11.23 5.64
N LEU A 813 10.34 10.90 5.03
CA LEU A 813 11.22 11.88 4.38
C LEU A 813 10.55 12.72 3.27
N PRO A 814 9.60 12.21 2.45
CA PRO A 814 8.91 13.00 1.43
C PRO A 814 8.17 14.25 1.97
N LEU A 815 7.79 14.27 3.27
CA LEU A 815 7.22 15.43 3.96
C LEU A 815 8.11 16.68 3.86
N TYR A 816 9.43 16.47 3.85
CA TYR A 816 10.44 17.52 3.96
C TYR A 816 10.98 17.97 2.59
N PHE A 817 10.87 17.14 1.56
CA PHE A 817 11.52 17.33 0.27
C PHE A 817 10.90 18.43 -0.61
N THR A 818 11.74 18.99 -1.48
CA THR A 818 11.51 20.16 -2.35
C THR A 818 10.89 19.77 -3.70
N ASP A 819 10.53 20.76 -4.51
CA ASP A 819 10.14 20.53 -5.91
C ASP A 819 11.23 19.79 -6.71
N SER A 820 12.49 19.90 -6.28
CA SER A 820 13.64 19.27 -6.94
C SER A 820 13.61 17.74 -6.84
N PHE A 821 13.07 17.20 -5.74
CA PHE A 821 12.74 15.78 -5.57
C PHE A 821 11.40 15.44 -6.22
N TRP A 822 10.33 16.21 -5.93
CA TRP A 822 8.98 15.87 -6.37
C TRP A 822 8.83 15.85 -7.91
N LYS A 823 9.58 16.65 -8.66
CA LYS A 823 9.60 16.61 -10.14
C LYS A 823 10.16 15.32 -10.75
N CYS A 824 10.76 14.43 -9.96
CA CYS A 824 11.19 13.10 -10.44
C CYS A 824 10.03 12.11 -10.60
N PHE A 825 8.84 12.42 -10.07
CA PHE A 825 7.66 11.56 -10.11
C PHE A 825 6.57 12.13 -11.02
N SER A 826 5.82 11.26 -11.71
CA SER A 826 4.65 11.70 -12.49
C SER A 826 3.51 12.15 -11.57
N VAL A 827 2.61 13.00 -12.09
CA VAL A 827 1.37 13.42 -11.40
C VAL A 827 0.53 12.21 -10.96
N SER A 828 0.54 11.10 -11.71
CA SER A 828 -0.16 9.87 -11.34
C SER A 828 0.47 9.13 -10.16
N VAL A 829 1.80 9.06 -10.06
CA VAL A 829 2.51 8.47 -8.91
C VAL A 829 2.38 9.37 -7.68
N LYS A 830 2.56 10.69 -7.84
CA LYS A 830 2.29 11.69 -6.78
C LYS A 830 0.90 11.50 -6.17
N ARG A 831 -0.15 11.45 -7.01
CA ARG A 831 -1.53 11.31 -6.55
C ARG A 831 -1.75 10.01 -5.77
N ARG A 832 -1.28 8.85 -6.27
CA ARG A 832 -1.57 7.56 -5.63
C ARG A 832 -0.90 7.44 -4.26
N HIS A 833 0.39 7.80 -4.14
CA HIS A 833 1.08 7.84 -2.85
C HIS A 833 0.43 8.85 -1.88
N LEU A 834 0.02 10.04 -2.34
CA LEU A 834 -0.67 11.03 -1.50
C LEU A 834 -2.00 10.53 -0.92
N LYS A 835 -2.73 9.60 -1.57
CA LYS A 835 -3.96 9.01 -1.00
C LYS A 835 -3.70 8.23 0.30
N VAL A 836 -2.49 7.69 0.50
CA VAL A 836 -2.09 6.98 1.72
C VAL A 836 -1.27 7.89 2.65
N PHE A 837 -0.38 8.71 2.08
CA PHE A 837 0.54 9.55 2.85
C PHE A 837 -0.16 10.69 3.59
N MET A 838 -1.15 11.37 2.98
CA MET A 838 -1.83 12.49 3.62
C MET A 838 -2.66 12.06 4.86
N PRO A 839 -3.46 10.99 4.84
CA PRO A 839 -4.06 10.44 6.06
C PRO A 839 -3.03 10.06 7.13
N ALA A 840 -1.98 9.32 6.76
CA ALA A 840 -0.96 8.87 7.71
C ALA A 840 -0.21 10.03 8.40
N LEU A 841 -0.04 11.17 7.72
CA LEU A 841 0.53 12.40 8.30
C LEU A 841 -0.45 13.11 9.26
N LYS A 842 -1.76 13.09 8.96
CA LYS A 842 -2.81 13.63 9.84
C LYS A 842 -2.96 12.83 11.12
N ASP A 843 -2.95 11.50 11.04
CA ASP A 843 -3.03 10.60 12.20
C ASP A 843 -1.84 10.82 13.16
N ARG A 844 -0.65 11.11 12.60
CA ARG A 844 0.55 11.53 13.33
C ARG A 844 0.47 12.96 13.91
N ASN A 845 -0.63 13.69 13.68
CA ASN A 845 -0.84 15.09 14.05
C ASN A 845 0.29 16.01 13.55
N THR A 846 0.73 15.81 12.29
CA THR A 846 1.85 16.53 11.68
C THR A 846 1.60 18.04 11.61
N GLU A 847 2.61 18.85 11.94
CA GLU A 847 2.54 20.31 11.94
C GLU A 847 2.04 20.89 10.62
N LYS A 848 1.05 21.78 10.70
CA LYS A 848 0.35 22.34 9.53
C LYS A 848 1.28 23.06 8.54
N ASP A 849 2.37 23.66 9.01
CA ASP A 849 3.33 24.34 8.13
C ASP A 849 4.25 23.36 7.36
N LYS A 850 4.46 22.14 7.88
CA LYS A 850 5.12 21.05 7.15
C LYS A 850 4.19 20.49 6.06
N LEU A 851 2.90 20.35 6.36
CA LEU A 851 1.88 19.96 5.36
C LEU A 851 1.75 21.02 4.24
N LYS A 852 1.81 22.32 4.56
CA LYS A 852 1.89 23.41 3.57
C LYS A 852 3.15 23.33 2.70
N LYS A 853 4.34 23.12 3.29
CA LYS A 853 5.60 22.92 2.54
C LYS A 853 5.46 21.74 1.56
N LEU A 854 5.02 20.57 2.05
CA LEU A 854 4.78 19.37 1.25
C LEU A 854 3.81 19.63 0.07
N PHE A 855 2.62 20.17 0.35
CA PHE A 855 1.60 20.43 -0.67
C PHE A 855 2.11 21.37 -1.76
N LYS A 856 2.80 22.44 -1.37
CA LYS A 856 3.38 23.42 -2.29
C LYS A 856 4.50 22.82 -3.15
N ASN A 857 5.41 22.06 -2.54
CA ASN A 857 6.53 21.43 -3.24
C ASN A 857 6.05 20.35 -4.24
N CYS A 858 5.02 19.58 -3.87
CA CYS A 858 4.46 18.55 -4.74
C CYS A 858 3.64 19.12 -5.91
N ASN A 859 2.89 20.22 -5.71
CA ASN A 859 2.13 20.91 -6.77
C ASN A 859 2.95 21.91 -7.60
N ALA A 860 4.19 22.24 -7.21
CA ALA A 860 4.99 23.32 -7.82
C ALA A 860 5.05 23.27 -9.37
N GLU A 861 5.13 22.06 -9.93
CA GLU A 861 5.08 21.81 -11.38
C GLU A 861 3.81 22.39 -12.03
N LEU A 862 2.64 22.11 -11.47
CA LEU A 862 1.34 22.59 -11.95
C LEU A 862 1.21 24.11 -11.81
N ASP A 863 1.77 24.67 -10.73
CA ASP A 863 1.85 26.11 -10.50
C ASP A 863 2.78 26.84 -11.48
N THR A 864 3.79 26.17 -12.04
CA THR A 864 4.58 26.76 -13.14
C THR A 864 3.83 26.70 -14.47
N GLN A 865 3.09 25.63 -14.73
CA GLN A 865 2.29 25.46 -15.95
C GLN A 865 1.11 26.44 -15.99
N SER A 866 0.40 26.63 -14.88
CA SER A 866 -0.75 27.55 -14.79
C SER A 866 -0.38 29.02 -15.04
N ARG A 867 0.81 29.46 -14.62
CA ARG A 867 1.32 30.83 -14.90
C ARG A 867 1.49 31.12 -16.39
N MET A 868 1.61 30.08 -17.22
CA MET A 868 1.65 30.20 -18.69
C MET A 868 0.25 30.18 -19.33
N ILE A 869 -0.78 29.68 -18.62
CA ILE A 869 -2.13 29.45 -19.14
C ILE A 869 -3.15 30.33 -18.42
N ARG A 870 -3.49 31.48 -19.03
CA ARG A 870 -4.45 32.46 -18.46
C ARG A 870 -5.92 32.04 -18.69
N SER A 871 -6.34 30.92 -18.11
CA SER A 871 -7.75 30.49 -18.06
C SER A 871 -8.49 31.11 -16.87
N ALA A 872 -9.60 31.79 -17.12
CA ALA A 872 -10.41 32.49 -16.11
C ALA A 872 -11.66 31.72 -15.64
N GLY A 873 -11.71 30.41 -15.87
CA GLY A 873 -12.81 29.53 -15.47
C GLY A 873 -12.31 28.12 -15.17
N CYS A 874 -13.19 27.27 -14.64
CA CYS A 874 -12.83 25.89 -14.30
C CYS A 874 -12.51 25.08 -15.57
N THR A 875 -11.32 24.48 -15.62
CA THR A 875 -10.86 23.60 -16.71
C THR A 875 -10.61 22.16 -16.25
N LEU A 876 -10.50 21.92 -14.94
CA LEU A 876 -10.26 20.61 -14.33
C LEU A 876 -11.55 19.80 -14.04
N GLY A 877 -12.72 20.41 -14.25
CA GLY A 877 -14.00 19.89 -13.76
C GLY A 877 -14.36 20.46 -12.39
N ASN A 878 -15.65 20.72 -12.18
CA ASN A 878 -16.16 21.24 -10.90
C ASN A 878 -15.85 20.24 -9.77
N VAL A 879 -15.62 20.77 -8.57
CA VAL A 879 -15.45 19.93 -7.38
C VAL A 879 -16.80 19.28 -7.03
N THR A 880 -16.81 17.95 -6.87
CA THR A 880 -17.96 17.11 -6.50
C THR A 880 -17.75 16.47 -5.12
N GLU A 881 -18.79 15.84 -4.56
CA GLU A 881 -18.68 14.98 -3.38
C GLU A 881 -17.56 13.92 -3.53
N ALA A 882 -17.42 13.31 -4.72
CA ALA A 882 -16.41 12.30 -5.00
C ALA A 882 -14.98 12.88 -5.08
N VAL A 883 -14.82 14.07 -5.67
CA VAL A 883 -13.53 14.79 -5.68
C VAL A 883 -13.12 15.21 -4.26
N ILE A 884 -14.07 15.57 -3.39
CA ILE A 884 -13.80 15.89 -1.97
C ILE A 884 -13.48 14.61 -1.18
N ALA A 885 -14.05 13.47 -1.56
CA ALA A 885 -13.78 12.18 -0.92
C ALA A 885 -12.33 11.67 -1.16
N ASP A 886 -11.71 12.00 -2.30
CA ASP A 886 -10.33 11.58 -2.63
C ASP A 886 -9.33 11.99 -1.53
N ALA A 887 -8.61 11.03 -0.96
CA ALA A 887 -7.69 11.25 0.16
C ALA A 887 -6.50 12.16 -0.20
N SER A 888 -6.18 12.34 -1.49
CA SER A 888 -5.18 13.28 -2.01
C SER A 888 -5.72 14.69 -2.25
N PHE A 889 -7.03 14.93 -2.18
CA PHE A 889 -7.63 16.26 -2.36
C PHE A 889 -7.01 17.28 -1.40
N PRO A 890 -6.64 18.51 -1.84
CA PRO A 890 -6.92 19.10 -3.15
C PRO A 890 -5.75 19.02 -4.17
N PHE A 891 -4.92 17.96 -4.15
CA PHE A 891 -3.80 17.78 -5.08
C PHE A 891 -4.23 17.74 -6.56
N GLY A 892 -3.55 18.52 -7.40
CA GLY A 892 -3.87 18.69 -8.83
C GLY A 892 -4.53 20.03 -9.17
N TYR A 893 -5.06 20.75 -8.18
CA TYR A 893 -5.56 22.11 -8.36
C TYR A 893 -4.43 23.14 -8.15
N THR A 894 -4.60 24.32 -8.75
CA THR A 894 -3.86 25.55 -8.41
C THR A 894 -4.87 26.53 -7.82
N ALA A 895 -4.45 27.55 -7.05
CA ALA A 895 -5.39 28.43 -6.33
C ALA A 895 -6.48 29.04 -7.25
N ALA A 896 -6.12 29.47 -8.47
CA ALA A 896 -7.08 30.01 -9.44
C ALA A 896 -8.08 28.95 -9.98
N GLN A 897 -7.65 27.69 -10.15
CA GLN A 897 -8.56 26.61 -10.52
C GLN A 897 -9.41 26.14 -9.34
N PHE A 898 -8.87 26.13 -8.13
CA PHE A 898 -9.61 25.79 -6.92
C PHE A 898 -10.76 26.78 -6.68
N ASP A 899 -10.51 28.08 -6.81
CA ASP A 899 -11.57 29.09 -6.73
C ASP A 899 -12.59 28.96 -7.87
N ALA A 900 -12.14 28.71 -9.10
CA ALA A 900 -13.04 28.60 -10.25
C ALA A 900 -13.89 27.31 -10.27
N CYS A 901 -13.41 26.21 -9.67
CA CYS A 901 -14.08 24.90 -9.69
C CYS A 901 -14.87 24.57 -8.41
N LEU A 902 -14.60 25.22 -7.28
CA LEU A 902 -15.32 25.01 -6.02
C LEU A 902 -16.54 25.95 -5.92
N ASP A 903 -17.75 25.40 -6.03
CA ASP A 903 -18.99 26.15 -5.77
C ASP A 903 -19.27 26.29 -4.25
N PHE A 904 -20.02 27.31 -3.86
CA PHE A 904 -20.32 27.56 -2.44
C PHE A 904 -21.30 26.53 -1.85
N LYS A 905 -22.16 25.90 -2.67
CA LYS A 905 -23.11 24.87 -2.20
C LYS A 905 -22.42 23.55 -1.95
N ILE A 906 -21.51 23.12 -2.83
CA ILE A 906 -20.72 21.90 -2.61
C ILE A 906 -19.82 22.05 -1.37
N LEU A 907 -19.24 23.24 -1.17
CA LEU A 907 -18.50 23.58 0.04
C LEU A 907 -19.39 23.51 1.30
N LYS A 908 -20.59 24.08 1.28
CA LYS A 908 -21.55 24.01 2.39
C LYS A 908 -22.11 22.59 2.61
N SER A 909 -22.14 21.75 1.56
CA SER A 909 -22.58 20.35 1.60
C SER A 909 -21.57 19.44 2.32
N ASN A 910 -20.27 19.79 2.32
CA ASN A 910 -19.17 18.92 2.74
C ASN A 910 -18.08 19.67 3.55
N LEU A 911 -18.48 20.66 4.35
CA LEU A 911 -17.56 21.63 4.95
C LEU A 911 -16.46 20.99 5.81
N ALA A 912 -16.81 20.04 6.67
CA ALA A 912 -15.85 19.36 7.55
C ALA A 912 -14.86 18.48 6.75
N ALA A 913 -15.31 17.89 5.63
CA ALA A 913 -14.45 17.09 4.76
C ALA A 913 -13.44 17.95 3.96
N VAL A 914 -13.84 19.17 3.57
CA VAL A 914 -12.95 20.12 2.89
C VAL A 914 -11.95 20.75 3.86
N THR A 915 -12.43 21.29 4.99
CA THR A 915 -11.59 22.01 5.98
C THR A 915 -10.54 21.12 6.65
N ASP A 916 -10.80 19.83 6.81
CA ASP A 916 -9.81 18.86 7.29
C ASP A 916 -8.70 18.57 6.26
N LYS A 917 -9.02 18.62 4.95
CA LYS A 917 -8.10 18.30 3.85
C LYS A 917 -7.28 19.47 3.31
N VAL A 918 -7.74 20.71 3.47
CA VAL A 918 -7.10 21.88 2.85
C VAL A 918 -6.16 22.59 3.82
N ASP A 919 -4.88 22.24 3.74
CA ASP A 919 -3.81 22.83 4.56
C ASP A 919 -3.17 24.10 3.97
N ASP A 920 -3.29 24.32 2.66
CA ASP A 920 -2.69 25.47 1.96
C ASP A 920 -3.39 26.81 2.27
N SER A 921 -2.61 27.86 2.49
CA SER A 921 -3.10 29.18 2.90
C SER A 921 -3.98 29.89 1.85
N ASP A 922 -3.65 29.79 0.56
CA ASP A 922 -4.42 30.45 -0.50
C ASP A 922 -5.75 29.72 -0.71
N PHE A 923 -5.73 28.37 -0.65
CA PHE A 923 -6.94 27.55 -0.74
C PHE A 923 -7.84 27.75 0.49
N GLN A 924 -7.27 27.86 1.70
CA GLN A 924 -8.00 28.23 2.92
C GLN A 924 -8.64 29.62 2.79
N ARG A 925 -7.93 30.62 2.26
CA ARG A 925 -8.50 31.95 1.98
C ARG A 925 -9.67 31.86 1.01
N ILE A 926 -9.57 31.05 -0.05
CA ILE A 926 -10.64 30.81 -1.01
C ILE A 926 -11.89 30.18 -0.35
N ILE A 927 -11.70 29.20 0.54
CA ILE A 927 -12.80 28.62 1.33
C ILE A 927 -13.50 29.69 2.16
N LEU A 928 -12.74 30.49 2.92
CA LEU A 928 -13.32 31.54 3.77
C LEU A 928 -14.07 32.60 2.94
N ASN A 929 -13.51 33.01 1.81
CA ASN A 929 -14.17 33.94 0.88
C ASN A 929 -15.52 33.39 0.37
N LYS A 930 -15.62 32.08 0.09
CA LYS A 930 -16.87 31.44 -0.36
C LYS A 930 -17.87 31.24 0.78
N LEU A 931 -17.40 30.98 2.00
CA LEU A 931 -18.26 30.97 3.20
C LEU A 931 -18.87 32.35 3.46
N ASN A 932 -18.08 33.42 3.41
CA ASN A 932 -18.56 34.78 3.62
C ASN A 932 -19.55 35.25 2.51
N GLN A 933 -19.48 34.67 1.30
CA GLN A 933 -20.51 34.86 0.26
C GLN A 933 -21.83 34.13 0.59
N ALA A 934 -21.76 32.98 1.26
CA ALA A 934 -22.92 32.19 1.66
C ALA A 934 -23.54 32.63 3.01
N TYR A 935 -22.77 33.37 3.82
CA TYR A 935 -23.09 33.81 5.18
C TYR A 935 -22.71 35.29 5.38
N PRO A 936 -23.42 36.24 4.73
CA PRO A 936 -23.03 37.65 4.69
C PRO A 936 -23.12 38.40 6.03
N GLU A 937 -23.92 37.91 6.98
CA GLU A 937 -24.07 38.50 8.32
C GLU A 937 -22.96 38.03 9.30
N GLY A 938 -22.17 37.01 8.93
CA GLY A 938 -21.17 36.36 9.79
C GLY A 938 -21.35 34.84 9.86
N LEU A 939 -20.35 34.16 10.43
CA LEU A 939 -20.36 32.70 10.59
C LEU A 939 -20.88 32.29 11.98
N ASP A 940 -21.76 31.29 12.02
CA ASP A 940 -22.32 30.71 13.25
C ASP A 940 -21.50 29.54 13.81
N ASP A 941 -21.71 29.21 15.08
CA ASP A 941 -21.10 28.07 15.81
C ASP A 941 -21.09 26.75 15.00
N SER A 942 -22.16 26.43 14.25
CA SER A 942 -22.24 25.21 13.43
C SER A 942 -21.26 25.18 12.25
N VAL A 943 -20.82 26.34 11.78
CA VAL A 943 -19.79 26.49 10.73
C VAL A 943 -18.40 26.59 11.39
N LEU A 944 -18.29 27.36 12.47
CA LEU A 944 -17.03 27.64 13.16
C LEU A 944 -16.43 26.41 13.86
N THR A 945 -17.27 25.54 14.43
CA THR A 945 -16.83 24.27 15.08
C THR A 945 -16.09 23.33 14.14
N VAL A 946 -16.33 23.40 12.82
CA VAL A 946 -15.68 22.58 11.81
C VAL A 946 -14.74 23.38 10.90
N LEU A 947 -14.50 24.67 11.15
CA LEU A 947 -13.70 25.52 10.27
C LEU A 947 -12.19 25.18 10.30
N ALA A 948 -11.72 24.49 11.33
CA ALA A 948 -10.35 23.96 11.44
C ALA A 948 -9.26 25.00 11.10
N ALA A 949 -8.28 24.64 10.27
CA ALA A 949 -7.17 25.52 9.89
C ALA A 949 -7.57 26.72 9.02
N VAL A 950 -8.71 26.66 8.32
CA VAL A 950 -9.24 27.81 7.54
C VAL A 950 -9.47 29.04 8.43
N SER A 951 -9.85 28.82 9.69
CA SER A 951 -10.07 29.90 10.66
C SER A 951 -8.89 30.86 10.81
N ARG A 952 -7.64 30.38 10.66
CA ARG A 952 -6.42 31.18 10.83
C ARG A 952 -6.25 32.25 9.75
N GLN A 953 -6.83 32.02 8.57
CA GLN A 953 -6.81 32.99 7.47
C GLN A 953 -7.72 34.19 7.73
N ALA A 954 -8.65 34.13 8.68
CA ALA A 954 -9.58 35.23 8.94
C ALA A 954 -8.87 36.53 9.33
N THR A 955 -9.39 37.65 8.85
CA THR A 955 -9.06 39.01 9.28
C THR A 955 -9.82 39.36 10.57
N LEU A 956 -9.39 40.41 11.27
CA LEU A 956 -10.07 40.87 12.49
C LEU A 956 -11.52 41.27 12.25
N ASP A 957 -11.85 41.86 11.10
CA ASP A 957 -13.22 42.29 10.79
C ASP A 957 -14.13 41.11 10.38
N GLU A 958 -13.57 40.05 9.79
CA GLU A 958 -14.27 38.76 9.63
C GLU A 958 -14.54 38.13 11.00
N ILE A 959 -13.56 38.10 11.92
CA ILE A 959 -13.74 37.55 13.28
C ILE A 959 -14.78 38.35 14.08
N ARG A 960 -14.94 39.65 13.82
CA ARG A 960 -15.94 40.51 14.49
C ARG A 960 -17.38 40.21 14.07
N SER A 961 -17.63 39.64 12.89
CA SER A 961 -18.97 39.17 12.50
C SER A 961 -19.28 37.77 13.05
N TRP A 962 -18.28 37.00 13.47
CA TRP A 962 -18.48 35.63 13.96
C TRP A 962 -19.32 35.56 15.23
N ASN A 963 -20.23 34.60 15.26
CA ASN A 963 -21.15 34.31 16.34
C ASN A 963 -20.66 33.07 17.10
N ILE A 964 -19.95 33.29 18.21
CA ILE A 964 -19.25 32.26 19.01
C ILE A 964 -19.98 32.15 20.35
N THR A 965 -21.02 31.32 20.42
CA THR A 965 -21.93 31.25 21.59
C THR A 965 -21.75 30.00 22.44
N ILE A 966 -21.00 28.99 22.01
CA ILE A 966 -20.75 27.77 22.78
C ILE A 966 -19.26 27.47 22.99
N ILE A 967 -18.94 26.85 24.13
CA ILE A 967 -17.57 26.47 24.52
C ILE A 967 -16.96 25.45 23.54
N ASP A 968 -17.79 24.63 22.90
CA ASP A 968 -17.39 23.71 21.84
C ASP A 968 -16.73 24.45 20.65
N THR A 969 -17.30 25.59 20.26
CA THR A 969 -16.75 26.46 19.20
C THR A 969 -15.47 27.15 19.63
N LEU A 970 -15.42 27.70 20.84
CA LEU A 970 -14.19 28.31 21.37
C LEU A 970 -13.05 27.28 21.43
N THR A 971 -13.35 26.05 21.85
CA THR A 971 -12.36 24.96 21.92
C THR A 971 -11.89 24.56 20.53
N ALA A 972 -12.79 24.38 19.56
CA ALA A 972 -12.43 24.06 18.17
C ALA A 972 -11.57 25.15 17.51
N LEU A 973 -11.91 26.43 17.73
CA LEU A 973 -11.12 27.55 17.24
C LEU A 973 -9.75 27.66 17.93
N MET A 974 -9.62 27.29 19.21
CA MET A 974 -8.36 27.39 19.96
C MET A 974 -7.43 26.16 19.83
N ASP A 975 -7.86 25.07 19.18
CA ASP A 975 -7.03 23.88 19.00
C ASP A 975 -5.76 24.19 18.16
N ARG A 976 -4.59 24.00 18.77
CA ARG A 976 -3.26 24.26 18.19
C ARG A 976 -2.93 23.34 17.01
N ARG A 977 -3.59 22.19 16.87
CA ARG A 977 -3.39 21.27 15.73
C ARG A 977 -3.79 21.88 14.40
N TYR A 978 -4.55 22.98 14.43
CA TYR A 978 -4.91 23.80 13.28
C TYR A 978 -3.99 25.02 13.07
N GLY A 979 -2.87 25.10 13.80
CA GLY A 979 -1.90 26.19 13.79
C GLY A 979 -2.10 27.19 14.94
N GLU A 980 -1.08 27.99 15.24
CA GLU A 980 -1.19 29.08 16.21
C GLU A 980 -2.00 30.28 15.67
N TRP A 981 -2.42 31.16 16.58
CA TRP A 981 -3.14 32.39 16.24
C TRP A 981 -2.22 33.62 16.34
N ASP A 982 -2.48 34.63 15.50
CA ASP A 982 -2.01 35.99 15.77
C ASP A 982 -2.57 36.49 17.11
N ARG A 983 -1.74 37.21 17.89
CA ARG A 983 -2.10 37.69 19.24
C ARG A 983 -3.38 38.54 19.27
N GLU A 984 -3.61 39.36 18.24
CA GLU A 984 -4.81 40.19 18.16
C GLU A 984 -6.06 39.38 17.74
N LYS A 985 -5.90 38.41 16.83
CA LYS A 985 -7.01 37.56 16.37
C LYS A 985 -7.53 36.64 17.47
N SER A 986 -6.63 35.96 18.18
CA SER A 986 -6.99 35.13 19.35
C SER A 986 -7.66 35.94 20.45
N LYS A 987 -7.15 37.15 20.73
CA LYS A 987 -7.79 38.07 21.67
C LYS A 987 -9.22 38.42 21.24
N GLU A 988 -9.43 38.77 19.97
CA GLU A 988 -10.78 39.06 19.43
C GLU A 988 -11.70 37.83 19.52
N VAL A 989 -11.26 36.62 19.10
CA VAL A 989 -12.04 35.37 19.21
C VAL A 989 -12.49 35.11 20.66
N ILE A 990 -11.60 35.25 21.64
CA ILE A 990 -11.92 35.02 23.05
C ILE A 990 -12.85 36.12 23.59
N LEU A 991 -12.63 37.40 23.23
CA LEU A 991 -13.49 38.51 23.64
C LEU A 991 -14.90 38.44 23.00
N ARG A 992 -15.04 37.91 21.78
CA ARG A 992 -16.33 37.63 21.16
C ARG A 992 -17.11 36.59 21.98
N TYR A 993 -16.48 35.49 22.38
CA TYR A 993 -17.11 34.50 23.27
C TYR A 993 -17.49 35.12 24.63
N LEU A 994 -16.59 35.88 25.25
CA LEU A 994 -16.82 36.56 26.54
C LEU A 994 -17.78 37.77 26.47
N SER A 995 -18.29 38.13 25.28
CA SER A 995 -19.28 39.22 25.12
C SER A 995 -20.72 38.80 25.38
N VAL A 996 -20.96 37.50 25.62
CA VAL A 996 -22.27 36.95 26.03
C VAL A 996 -22.34 36.98 27.56
N ASP A 997 -23.37 37.60 28.12
CA ASP A 997 -23.53 37.88 29.57
C ASP A 997 -23.39 36.64 30.50
N SER A 998 -23.60 35.43 29.98
CA SER A 998 -23.49 34.17 30.74
C SER A 998 -22.08 33.57 30.78
N HIS A 999 -21.12 34.10 30.03
CA HIS A 999 -19.77 33.52 29.93
C HIS A 999 -18.76 34.16 30.89
N THR A 1000 -17.87 33.33 31.41
CA THR A 1000 -16.79 33.73 32.34
C THR A 1000 -15.55 32.89 32.07
N LEU A 1001 -14.40 33.26 32.63
CA LEU A 1001 -13.20 32.41 32.56
C LEU A 1001 -13.29 31.27 33.60
N GLY A 1002 -14.14 30.29 33.31
CA GLY A 1002 -14.31 29.05 34.04
C GLY A 1002 -13.21 28.02 33.74
N THR A 1003 -13.34 26.82 34.29
CA THR A 1003 -12.36 25.73 34.10
C THR A 1003 -12.25 25.31 32.64
N ASN A 1004 -13.39 25.22 31.94
CA ASN A 1004 -13.46 24.76 30.55
C ASN A 1004 -12.80 25.78 29.61
N GLU A 1005 -13.06 27.07 29.83
CA GLU A 1005 -12.58 28.19 29.03
C GLU A 1005 -11.06 28.33 29.16
N LEU A 1006 -10.52 28.21 30.37
CA LEU A 1006 -9.07 28.17 30.60
C LEU A 1006 -8.42 26.97 29.89
N ASN A 1007 -9.06 25.80 29.94
CA ASN A 1007 -8.61 24.58 29.28
C ASN A 1007 -8.72 24.62 27.75
N ALA A 1008 -9.61 25.46 27.20
CA ALA A 1008 -9.69 25.74 25.77
C ALA A 1008 -8.60 26.71 25.30
N ILE A 1009 -8.40 27.86 25.98
CA ILE A 1009 -7.53 28.94 25.47
C ILE A 1009 -6.03 28.69 25.71
N LEU A 1010 -5.64 28.11 26.84
CA LEU A 1010 -4.28 27.75 27.28
C LEU A 1010 -3.13 28.70 26.88
N SER A 1011 -2.54 28.58 25.68
CA SER A 1011 -1.44 29.48 25.24
C SER A 1011 -1.94 30.89 24.89
N ASN A 1012 -3.18 30.99 24.44
CA ASN A 1012 -3.83 32.25 24.13
C ASN A 1012 -4.28 33.02 25.39
N LEU A 1013 -4.14 32.43 26.59
CA LEU A 1013 -4.40 33.13 27.86
C LEU A 1013 -3.59 34.45 27.97
N CYS A 1014 -2.35 34.45 27.48
CA CYS A 1014 -1.46 35.61 27.51
C CYS A 1014 -1.80 36.72 26.49
N THR A 1015 -2.84 36.56 25.67
CA THR A 1015 -3.33 37.62 24.76
C THR A 1015 -4.42 38.49 25.40
N LEU A 1016 -5.01 38.03 26.51
CA LEU A 1016 -5.97 38.79 27.31
C LEU A 1016 -5.27 39.83 28.20
N ASP A 1017 -5.91 40.99 28.39
CA ASP A 1017 -5.36 42.04 29.24
C ASP A 1017 -5.40 41.64 30.72
N ALA A 1018 -4.50 42.21 31.53
CA ALA A 1018 -4.39 41.87 32.96
C ALA A 1018 -5.69 42.13 33.75
N SER A 1019 -6.53 43.08 33.30
CA SER A 1019 -7.88 43.32 33.82
C SER A 1019 -8.85 42.17 33.53
N THR A 1020 -8.81 41.58 32.33
CA THR A 1020 -9.63 40.41 31.99
C THR A 1020 -9.19 39.18 32.76
N LEU A 1021 -7.87 39.01 32.98
CA LEU A 1021 -7.31 37.92 33.78
C LEU A 1021 -7.67 38.01 35.28
N GLN A 1022 -8.00 39.19 35.80
CA GLN A 1022 -8.47 39.35 37.19
C GLN A 1022 -9.86 38.72 37.43
N ASN A 1023 -10.63 38.44 36.37
CA ASN A 1023 -11.93 37.77 36.47
C ASN A 1023 -11.80 36.23 36.64
N ILE A 1024 -10.58 35.68 36.60
CA ILE A 1024 -10.35 34.24 36.80
C ILE A 1024 -10.49 33.90 38.29
N THR A 1025 -11.45 33.04 38.61
CA THR A 1025 -11.67 32.59 40.00
C THR A 1025 -10.58 31.63 40.47
N ALA A 1026 -10.39 31.53 41.79
CA ALA A 1026 -9.48 30.56 42.39
C ALA A 1026 -9.89 29.12 42.04
N ASP A 1027 -11.18 28.80 42.02
CA ASP A 1027 -11.68 27.46 41.67
C ASP A 1027 -11.57 27.14 40.18
N SER A 1028 -11.74 28.14 39.29
CA SER A 1028 -11.46 28.02 37.86
C SER A 1028 -10.02 27.55 37.63
N LEU A 1029 -9.06 28.20 38.31
CA LEU A 1029 -7.63 27.92 38.19
C LEU A 1029 -7.23 26.62 38.92
N ARG A 1030 -7.81 26.33 40.09
CA ARG A 1030 -7.63 25.08 40.87
C ARG A 1030 -7.79 23.85 39.98
N ASN A 1031 -8.87 23.83 39.20
CA ASN A 1031 -9.27 22.67 38.39
C ASN A 1031 -8.70 22.71 36.96
N GLY A 1032 -8.06 23.81 36.56
CA GLY A 1032 -7.50 23.98 35.21
C GLY A 1032 -6.19 23.21 34.98
N ASN A 1033 -5.92 22.93 33.70
CA ASN A 1033 -4.64 22.44 33.20
C ASN A 1033 -3.53 23.52 33.37
N VAL A 1034 -2.28 23.16 33.10
CA VAL A 1034 -1.17 24.13 33.16
C VAL A 1034 -1.22 25.03 31.91
N PRO A 1035 -1.42 26.35 32.03
CA PRO A 1035 -1.29 27.27 30.90
C PRO A 1035 0.18 27.51 30.57
N ASP A 1036 0.50 27.76 29.30
CA ASP A 1036 1.82 28.32 28.97
C ASP A 1036 1.83 29.82 29.26
N LEU A 1037 2.68 30.23 30.19
CA LEU A 1037 2.86 31.62 30.59
C LEU A 1037 4.10 32.26 29.95
N SER A 1038 4.82 31.57 29.06
CA SER A 1038 6.05 32.06 28.41
C SER A 1038 5.88 33.51 27.89
N SER A 1039 4.84 33.73 27.08
CA SER A 1039 4.56 35.00 26.38
C SER A 1039 3.80 36.07 27.20
N CYS A 1040 3.46 35.78 28.46
CA CYS A 1040 2.82 36.74 29.35
C CYS A 1040 3.81 37.79 29.89
N THR A 1041 3.33 39.03 30.06
CA THR A 1041 4.03 40.10 30.80
C THR A 1041 4.15 39.76 32.29
N PHE A 1042 5.02 40.48 33.01
CA PHE A 1042 5.13 40.32 34.46
C PHE A 1042 3.81 40.66 35.19
N GLU A 1043 3.04 41.63 34.69
CA GLU A 1043 1.76 42.04 35.26
C GLU A 1043 0.70 40.93 35.11
N GLN A 1044 0.56 40.35 33.91
CA GLN A 1044 -0.31 39.19 33.65
C GLN A 1044 0.10 38.00 34.54
N LYS A 1045 1.41 37.71 34.64
CA LYS A 1045 1.96 36.67 35.52
C LYS A 1045 1.65 36.93 36.99
N SER A 1046 1.73 38.17 37.46
CA SER A 1046 1.49 38.53 38.87
C SER A 1046 0.03 38.40 39.28
N VAL A 1047 -0.92 38.74 38.38
CA VAL A 1047 -2.35 38.43 38.54
C VAL A 1047 -2.57 36.93 38.67
N LEU A 1048 -2.09 36.14 37.68
CA LEU A 1048 -2.28 34.69 37.65
C LEU A 1048 -1.62 33.99 38.85
N TYR A 1049 -0.43 34.44 39.27
CA TYR A 1049 0.24 33.96 40.49
C TYR A 1049 -0.59 34.22 41.75
N THR A 1050 -1.17 35.42 41.87
CA THR A 1050 -2.01 35.77 43.03
C THR A 1050 -3.24 34.87 43.12
N THR A 1051 -3.90 34.60 41.99
CA THR A 1051 -5.03 33.66 41.91
C THR A 1051 -4.59 32.22 42.20
N ALA A 1052 -3.46 31.76 41.66
CA ALA A 1052 -2.92 30.42 41.89
C ALA A 1052 -2.51 30.18 43.35
N ARG A 1053 -1.91 31.19 44.00
CA ARG A 1053 -1.54 31.16 45.43
C ARG A 1053 -2.77 31.02 46.32
N SER A 1054 -3.90 31.60 45.91
CA SER A 1054 -5.20 31.40 46.56
C SER A 1054 -5.74 29.98 46.30
N ALA A 1055 -5.83 29.58 45.03
CA ALA A 1055 -6.37 28.30 44.57
C ALA A 1055 -5.71 27.06 45.22
N PHE A 1056 -4.40 27.10 45.44
CA PHE A 1056 -3.62 25.98 45.99
C PHE A 1056 -3.30 26.13 47.48
N SER A 1057 -3.77 27.19 48.15
CA SER A 1057 -3.50 27.47 49.57
C SER A 1057 -3.75 26.27 50.49
N ALA A 1058 -4.88 25.57 50.28
CA ALA A 1058 -5.30 24.38 51.03
C ALA A 1058 -4.44 23.11 50.78
N LYS A 1059 -3.36 23.19 50.00
CA LYS A 1059 -2.39 22.09 49.79
C LYS A 1059 -1.02 22.36 50.41
N ARG A 1060 -0.77 23.52 51.04
CA ARG A 1060 0.53 23.89 51.63
C ARG A 1060 1.12 22.84 52.59
N ASP A 1061 0.28 22.14 53.34
CA ASP A 1061 0.70 21.09 54.28
C ASP A 1061 1.40 19.90 53.57
N ASN A 1062 1.15 19.70 52.27
CA ASN A 1062 1.89 18.76 51.41
C ASN A 1062 2.88 19.54 50.53
N GLN A 1063 4.02 19.92 51.12
CA GLN A 1063 4.99 20.84 50.53
C GLN A 1063 5.42 20.48 49.08
N PRO A 1064 5.78 19.22 48.72
CA PRO A 1064 6.13 18.89 47.34
C PRO A 1064 4.97 19.05 46.36
N ALA A 1065 3.75 18.69 46.76
CA ALA A 1065 2.58 18.83 45.90
C ALA A 1065 2.18 20.30 45.72
N TYR A 1066 2.24 21.11 46.78
CA TYR A 1066 2.06 22.55 46.68
C TYR A 1066 3.10 23.19 45.76
N SER A 1067 4.38 22.77 45.87
CA SER A 1067 5.46 23.19 44.97
C SER A 1067 5.12 22.90 43.50
N HIS A 1068 4.76 21.66 43.17
CA HIS A 1068 4.42 21.25 41.80
C HIS A 1068 3.18 21.98 41.26
N LEU A 1069 2.22 22.34 42.12
CA LEU A 1069 1.03 23.09 41.73
C LEU A 1069 1.33 24.58 41.44
N ILE A 1070 2.19 25.22 42.25
CA ILE A 1070 2.47 26.67 42.18
C ILE A 1070 3.63 27.01 41.23
N SER A 1071 4.60 26.10 41.03
CA SER A 1071 5.81 26.32 40.20
C SER A 1071 5.56 27.00 38.84
N PRO A 1072 4.56 26.59 38.02
CA PRO A 1072 4.29 27.23 36.72
C PRO A 1072 3.97 28.73 36.79
N PHE A 1073 3.53 29.23 37.96
CA PHE A 1073 3.11 30.62 38.15
C PHE A 1073 4.18 31.50 38.81
N LEU A 1074 5.29 30.93 39.30
CA LEU A 1074 6.27 31.65 40.12
C LEU A 1074 7.00 32.81 39.39
N GLY A 1075 7.00 32.83 38.06
CA GLY A 1075 7.48 33.97 37.28
C GLY A 1075 6.73 35.29 37.52
N GLY A 1076 5.57 35.26 38.21
CA GLY A 1076 4.81 36.43 38.65
C GLY A 1076 4.91 36.76 40.16
N ALA A 1077 5.66 35.98 40.93
CA ALA A 1077 5.79 36.16 42.37
C ALA A 1077 6.65 37.38 42.74
N SER A 1078 6.47 37.91 43.96
CA SER A 1078 7.31 38.97 44.50
C SER A 1078 8.59 38.41 45.16
N ALA A 1079 9.54 39.29 45.48
CA ALA A 1079 10.79 38.92 46.13
C ALA A 1079 10.56 38.36 47.55
N GLU A 1080 9.55 38.87 48.24
CA GLU A 1080 9.13 38.48 49.58
C GLU A 1080 8.49 37.08 49.54
N ASP A 1081 7.61 36.84 48.58
CA ASP A 1081 6.95 35.55 48.38
C ASP A 1081 7.95 34.44 48.02
N ILE A 1082 8.89 34.67 47.09
CA ILE A 1082 9.92 33.66 46.77
C ILE A 1082 10.82 33.36 47.97
N LYS A 1083 11.12 34.35 48.82
CA LYS A 1083 11.88 34.13 50.07
C LYS A 1083 11.08 33.37 51.12
N ALA A 1084 9.77 33.59 51.21
CA ALA A 1084 8.90 32.80 52.06
C ALA A 1084 8.90 31.33 51.61
N LEU A 1085 8.73 31.04 50.31
CA LEU A 1085 8.82 29.69 49.75
C LEU A 1085 10.16 29.02 50.05
N ALA A 1086 11.28 29.75 49.89
CA ALA A 1086 12.62 29.26 50.23
C ALA A 1086 12.75 28.92 51.73
N SER A 1087 12.16 29.71 52.63
CA SER A 1087 12.15 29.42 54.07
C SER A 1087 11.17 28.31 54.48
N GLU A 1088 10.16 28.03 53.66
CA GLU A 1088 9.21 26.92 53.80
C GLU A 1088 9.75 25.59 53.21
N ASN A 1089 11.02 25.52 52.80
CA ASN A 1089 11.66 24.38 52.12
C ASN A 1089 10.98 23.96 50.79
N ILE A 1090 10.34 24.89 50.09
CA ILE A 1090 9.67 24.63 48.81
C ILE A 1090 10.70 24.73 47.68
N THR A 1091 11.11 23.58 47.12
CA THR A 1091 12.19 23.51 46.11
C THR A 1091 11.68 23.51 44.67
N VAL A 1092 12.24 24.37 43.83
CA VAL A 1092 11.95 24.52 42.40
C VAL A 1092 13.10 23.98 41.52
N ASP A 1093 12.81 23.68 40.26
CA ASP A 1093 13.82 23.24 39.28
C ASP A 1093 14.52 24.43 38.60
N ILE A 1094 15.58 24.14 37.84
CA ILE A 1094 16.33 25.15 37.08
C ILE A 1094 15.46 25.88 36.04
N THR A 1095 14.47 25.22 35.45
CA THR A 1095 13.50 25.84 34.52
C THR A 1095 12.68 26.91 35.21
N THR A 1096 12.13 26.59 36.39
CA THR A 1096 11.34 27.50 37.22
C THR A 1096 12.19 28.66 37.72
N PHE A 1097 13.43 28.41 38.19
CA PHE A 1097 14.36 29.47 38.63
C PHE A 1097 14.68 30.46 37.50
N ARG A 1098 14.88 29.95 36.27
CA ARG A 1098 15.11 30.78 35.06
C ARG A 1098 13.85 31.54 34.59
N SER A 1099 12.66 31.15 35.05
CA SER A 1099 11.40 31.87 34.75
C SER A 1099 11.15 33.08 35.66
N LEU A 1100 11.86 33.19 36.78
CA LEU A 1100 11.73 34.29 37.75
C LEU A 1100 12.25 35.61 37.15
N SER A 1101 11.65 36.73 37.56
CA SER A 1101 12.11 38.05 37.08
C SER A 1101 13.51 38.38 37.60
N ILE A 1102 14.32 39.04 36.77
CA ILE A 1102 15.71 39.41 37.12
C ILE A 1102 15.77 40.28 38.40
N ALA A 1103 14.73 41.08 38.68
CA ALA A 1103 14.63 41.88 39.90
C ALA A 1103 14.43 41.00 41.15
N VAL A 1104 13.54 40.01 41.08
CA VAL A 1104 13.31 39.03 42.15
C VAL A 1104 14.58 38.22 42.40
N VAL A 1105 15.18 37.66 41.34
CA VAL A 1105 16.36 36.80 41.43
C VAL A 1105 17.56 37.55 42.03
N LYS A 1106 17.84 38.78 41.61
CA LYS A 1106 18.92 39.61 42.20
C LYS A 1106 18.71 39.95 43.68
N SER A 1107 17.51 39.76 44.23
CA SER A 1107 17.24 39.94 45.65
C SER A 1107 17.59 38.71 46.50
N LEU A 1108 17.72 37.53 45.87
CA LEU A 1108 17.99 36.25 46.54
C LEU A 1108 19.49 36.13 46.86
N ASN A 1109 19.82 35.83 48.12
CA ASN A 1109 21.20 35.54 48.52
C ASN A 1109 21.55 34.04 48.28
N VAL A 1110 22.80 33.65 48.54
CA VAL A 1110 23.26 32.25 48.35
C VAL A 1110 22.55 31.22 49.22
N ALA A 1111 22.09 31.57 50.43
CA ALA A 1111 21.26 30.68 51.23
C ALA A 1111 19.84 30.58 50.66
N ASP A 1112 19.24 31.70 50.24
CA ASP A 1112 17.91 31.71 49.60
C ASP A 1112 17.90 30.80 48.36
N ALA A 1113 18.87 30.96 47.45
CA ALA A 1113 18.96 30.16 46.22
C ALA A 1113 19.26 28.68 46.50
N ARG A 1114 20.08 28.37 47.53
CA ARG A 1114 20.35 26.99 47.97
C ARG A 1114 19.08 26.31 48.51
N ALA A 1115 18.32 27.00 49.35
CA ALA A 1115 17.06 26.47 49.89
C ALA A 1115 15.99 26.33 48.79
N LEU A 1116 15.87 27.33 47.91
CA LEU A 1116 14.90 27.35 46.82
C LEU A 1116 15.17 26.29 45.74
N MET A 1117 16.40 25.84 45.52
CA MET A 1117 16.72 24.85 44.48
C MET A 1117 17.07 23.45 45.02
N GLY A 1118 17.44 23.32 46.29
CA GLY A 1118 17.85 22.04 46.88
C GLY A 1118 18.96 21.37 46.07
N VAL A 1119 18.77 20.09 45.70
CA VAL A 1119 19.73 19.34 44.84
C VAL A 1119 19.90 19.96 43.45
N ALA A 1120 18.89 20.63 42.89
CA ALA A 1120 18.97 21.29 41.59
C ALA A 1120 19.88 22.53 41.59
N VAL A 1121 20.38 22.98 42.75
CA VAL A 1121 21.36 24.09 42.84
C VAL A 1121 22.63 23.79 42.03
N ALA A 1122 22.98 22.51 41.83
CA ALA A 1122 24.11 22.09 41.01
C ALA A 1122 23.98 22.53 39.53
N ASP A 1123 22.76 22.65 39.02
CA ASP A 1123 22.49 23.00 37.63
C ASP A 1123 22.80 24.48 37.35
N LEU A 1124 22.92 25.34 38.39
CA LEU A 1124 23.41 26.72 38.22
C LEU A 1124 24.78 26.78 37.54
N LYS A 1125 25.62 25.74 37.67
CA LYS A 1125 26.90 25.66 36.96
C LYS A 1125 26.74 25.26 35.50
N LEU A 1126 25.83 24.32 35.21
CA LEU A 1126 25.52 23.91 33.83
C LEU A 1126 24.92 25.07 33.02
N PHE A 1127 24.11 25.91 33.66
CA PHE A 1127 23.45 27.07 33.07
C PHE A 1127 24.13 28.41 33.39
N GLU A 1128 25.42 28.45 33.75
CA GLU A 1128 26.09 29.69 34.21
C GLU A 1128 26.15 30.83 33.17
N ASN A 1129 25.92 30.50 31.88
CA ASN A 1129 25.82 31.47 30.79
C ASN A 1129 24.39 31.95 30.49
N ASP A 1130 23.35 31.36 31.11
CA ASP A 1130 21.98 31.85 31.03
C ASP A 1130 21.86 33.26 31.63
N THR A 1131 21.01 34.11 31.04
CA THR A 1131 20.93 35.54 31.42
C THR A 1131 20.40 35.76 32.84
N VAL A 1132 19.50 34.91 33.33
CA VAL A 1132 18.93 35.00 34.69
C VAL A 1132 19.91 34.43 35.71
N VAL A 1133 20.52 33.28 35.41
CA VAL A 1133 21.56 32.67 36.25
C VAL A 1133 22.79 33.59 36.37
N ARG A 1134 23.25 34.18 35.26
CA ARG A 1134 24.38 35.13 35.25
C ARG A 1134 24.04 36.44 35.96
N ALA A 1135 22.80 36.91 35.84
CA ALA A 1135 22.31 38.07 36.60
C ALA A 1135 22.25 37.79 38.12
N TRP A 1136 22.02 36.55 38.53
CA TRP A 1136 22.14 36.11 39.91
C TRP A 1136 23.59 36.06 40.38
N ILE A 1137 24.46 35.32 39.68
CA ILE A 1137 25.89 35.16 39.98
C ILE A 1137 26.56 36.53 40.20
N THR A 1138 26.38 37.46 39.25
CA THR A 1138 26.96 38.81 39.29
C THR A 1138 26.38 39.72 40.39
N SER A 1139 25.31 39.31 41.08
CA SER A 1139 24.76 40.01 42.25
C SER A 1139 25.31 39.51 43.59
N GLN A 1140 25.85 38.30 43.67
CA GLN A 1140 26.45 37.75 44.89
C GLN A 1140 27.89 38.26 45.10
N LEU A 1141 28.47 38.00 46.28
CA LEU A 1141 29.93 38.07 46.49
C LEU A 1141 30.59 36.76 46.06
N GLN A 1142 31.81 36.80 45.52
CA GLN A 1142 32.51 35.58 45.10
C GLN A 1142 32.75 34.63 46.28
N SER A 1143 33.20 35.15 47.44
CA SER A 1143 33.34 34.35 48.67
C SER A 1143 32.08 33.59 49.09
N GLN A 1144 30.89 34.13 48.77
CA GLN A 1144 29.61 33.47 49.07
C GLN A 1144 29.25 32.41 48.03
N LEU A 1145 29.53 32.65 46.74
CA LEU A 1145 29.35 31.66 45.68
C LEU A 1145 30.22 30.42 45.92
N ASP A 1146 31.45 30.62 46.39
CA ASP A 1146 32.42 29.55 46.65
C ASP A 1146 31.89 28.56 47.72
N VAL A 1147 31.04 29.00 48.66
CA VAL A 1147 30.39 28.15 49.69
C VAL A 1147 29.46 27.09 49.07
N LEU A 1148 29.08 27.21 47.79
CA LEU A 1148 28.33 26.17 47.07
C LEU A 1148 29.22 25.02 46.56
N ASN A 1149 30.54 25.20 46.48
CA ASN A 1149 31.49 24.24 45.89
C ASN A 1149 31.19 23.87 44.40
N LEU A 1150 30.52 24.77 43.67
CA LEU A 1150 30.11 24.55 42.27
C LEU A 1150 31.07 25.15 41.23
N ASN A 1151 32.16 25.79 41.64
CA ASN A 1151 33.10 26.51 40.76
C ASN A 1151 32.40 27.56 39.86
N LEU A 1152 31.39 28.25 40.39
CA LEU A 1152 30.77 29.42 39.78
C LEU A 1152 31.75 30.61 39.85
N GLN A 1153 31.82 31.42 38.79
CA GLN A 1153 32.78 32.52 38.66
C GLN A 1153 32.11 33.80 38.15
N GLY A 1154 32.64 34.95 38.56
CA GLY A 1154 32.12 36.26 38.18
C GLY A 1154 31.18 36.89 39.21
N GLY A 1155 31.24 36.45 40.47
CA GLY A 1155 30.67 37.20 41.59
C GLY A 1155 31.38 38.54 41.82
N ARG A 1156 30.78 39.41 42.62
CA ARG A 1156 31.41 40.67 43.03
C ARG A 1156 32.60 40.39 43.93
N ALA A 1157 33.71 41.11 43.72
CA ALA A 1157 34.88 41.01 44.58
C ALA A 1157 34.55 41.46 46.01
N ASP A 1158 35.06 40.72 46.99
CA ASP A 1158 34.88 41.02 48.41
C ASP A 1158 35.51 42.35 48.79
N SER A 1159 34.75 43.17 49.52
CA SER A 1159 35.19 44.51 49.95
C SER A 1159 36.27 44.39 51.03
N LEU A 1160 37.54 44.39 50.61
CA LEU A 1160 38.70 44.43 51.50
C LEU A 1160 38.57 45.61 52.47
N THR A 1161 38.41 45.31 53.76
CA THR A 1161 38.50 46.31 54.83
C THR A 1161 39.90 46.96 54.85
N PRO A 1162 40.02 48.22 55.31
CA PRO A 1162 41.28 48.96 55.22
C PRO A 1162 42.46 48.26 55.91
N LYS A 1163 43.64 48.35 55.29
CA LYS A 1163 44.89 47.80 55.88
C LYS A 1163 45.18 48.44 57.26
N PRO A 1164 45.76 47.70 58.22
CA PRO A 1164 46.11 48.25 59.53
C PRO A 1164 47.12 49.40 59.45
N VAL A 1165 46.91 50.43 60.27
CA VAL A 1165 47.87 51.54 60.41
C VAL A 1165 49.08 51.09 61.23
N SER A 1166 50.24 51.01 60.58
CA SER A 1166 51.51 50.70 61.24
C SER A 1166 52.18 51.99 61.78
N PHE A 1167 52.06 52.25 63.08
CA PHE A 1167 52.74 53.36 63.75
C PHE A 1167 54.25 53.12 63.94
N LYS A 1168 55.10 54.05 63.47
CA LYS A 1168 56.41 54.43 64.06
C LYS A 1168 56.97 55.71 63.36
N PRO A 1169 57.93 56.46 63.95
CA PRO A 1169 57.53 57.74 64.53
C PRO A 1169 58.31 59.00 64.05
N THR A 1170 57.67 60.15 64.27
CA THR A 1170 58.20 61.49 64.58
C THR A 1170 59.57 61.93 64.02
N ASN A 1171 59.57 62.91 63.10
CA ASN A 1171 60.13 64.25 63.38
C ASN A 1171 59.86 65.32 62.31
N SER A 1172 60.10 66.59 62.68
CA SER A 1172 60.19 67.82 61.86
C SER A 1172 58.96 68.32 61.08
N GLN A 1173 58.33 69.35 61.67
CA GLN A 1173 57.74 70.54 61.02
C GLN A 1173 58.76 71.32 60.14
N PRO A 1174 58.36 72.41 59.43
CA PRO A 1174 57.04 72.77 58.87
C PRO A 1174 57.11 73.29 57.40
N ASP A 1175 55.95 73.56 56.77
CA ASP A 1175 55.53 74.89 56.23
C ASP A 1175 54.37 74.75 55.22
N GLY A 1176 53.78 75.87 54.75
CA GLY A 1176 53.21 75.88 53.39
C GLY A 1176 51.73 76.25 53.13
N ILE A 1177 51.06 77.03 53.99
CA ILE A 1177 50.30 78.27 53.60
C ILE A 1177 49.23 78.21 52.44
N THR A 1178 48.01 78.70 52.74
CA THR A 1178 46.90 79.21 51.85
C THR A 1178 46.06 78.22 51.00
N GLN A 1179 44.72 78.17 51.16
CA GLN A 1179 43.59 78.89 50.46
C GLN A 1179 43.24 78.32 49.05
N SER A 1180 42.02 78.39 48.50
CA SER A 1180 40.81 79.21 48.81
C SER A 1180 39.46 78.51 48.50
N THR A 1181 38.39 78.97 49.16
CA THR A 1181 36.96 79.10 48.73
C THR A 1181 36.61 78.81 47.25
N SER A 1182 35.64 77.95 46.90
CA SER A 1182 34.16 78.15 46.88
C SER A 1182 33.68 79.31 45.97
N GLN A 1183 32.71 79.15 45.04
CA GLN A 1183 31.26 79.06 45.34
C GLN A 1183 30.37 78.61 44.13
N SER A 1184 29.06 78.45 44.42
CA SER A 1184 27.87 78.31 43.55
C SER A 1184 27.61 79.52 42.60
N SER A 1185 26.60 79.61 41.70
CA SER A 1185 25.22 79.04 41.64
C SER A 1185 24.53 79.10 40.24
N SER A 1186 23.27 78.63 40.18
CA SER A 1186 22.15 78.78 39.18
C SER A 1186 22.02 80.12 38.41
N SER A 1187 21.25 80.32 37.30
CA SER A 1187 20.21 79.57 36.51
C SER A 1187 20.29 80.00 34.99
N THR A 1188 19.38 79.81 34.00
CA THR A 1188 17.89 79.94 33.86
C THR A 1188 17.44 79.50 32.43
N THR A 1189 16.16 79.68 32.05
CA THR A 1189 15.53 79.30 30.74
C THR A 1189 14.68 80.47 30.15
N HIS A 1190 13.94 80.46 29.02
CA HIS A 1190 13.44 79.39 28.11
C HIS A 1190 12.97 79.94 26.72
N GLY A 1191 13.15 79.18 25.62
CA GLY A 1191 12.41 79.32 24.32
C GLY A 1191 12.74 80.54 23.39
N SER A 1192 12.27 80.65 22.14
CA SER A 1192 11.66 79.68 21.17
C SER A 1192 11.54 80.28 19.75
N ALA A 1193 11.86 79.53 18.68
CA ALA A 1193 11.37 79.61 17.27
C ALA A 1193 12.27 78.70 16.38
N SER A 1194 11.80 77.65 15.68
CA SER A 1194 10.89 77.61 14.50
C SER A 1194 11.56 78.15 13.23
N THR A 1195 11.72 77.40 12.13
CA THR A 1195 11.10 76.12 11.67
C THR A 1195 12.19 75.04 11.34
N LEU A 1196 12.14 74.03 10.46
CA LEU A 1196 11.23 73.61 9.36
C LEU A 1196 11.38 72.09 9.02
N GLN A 1197 10.27 71.33 9.14
CA GLN A 1197 9.85 70.07 8.46
C GLN A 1197 10.67 68.74 8.38
N VAL A 1198 9.88 67.66 8.66
CA VAL A 1198 9.78 66.34 7.96
C VAL A 1198 10.55 65.10 8.50
N THR A 1199 9.79 64.35 9.31
CA THR A 1199 9.67 62.88 9.48
C THR A 1199 10.86 61.97 9.83
N SER A 1200 10.63 61.16 10.85
CA SER A 1200 11.35 59.92 11.19
C SER A 1200 10.98 58.73 10.28
N GLY A 1201 11.84 57.71 10.26
CA GLY A 1201 11.58 56.41 9.65
C GLY A 1201 12.29 55.29 10.45
N VAL A 1202 11.64 54.14 10.56
CA VAL A 1202 12.10 52.96 11.34
C VAL A 1202 12.05 51.74 10.41
N TRP A 1203 12.91 50.74 10.64
CA TRP A 1203 12.69 49.28 10.53
C TRP A 1203 13.91 48.46 10.08
N PHE A 1204 13.79 47.15 10.29
CA PHE A 1204 14.74 46.06 10.08
C PHE A 1204 14.04 45.00 9.18
N ILE A 1205 14.76 43.94 8.76
CA ILE A 1205 14.25 42.72 8.08
C ILE A 1205 14.00 42.81 6.55
N ALA A 1206 14.20 41.66 5.88
CA ALA A 1206 13.89 41.30 4.49
C ALA A 1206 14.76 41.93 3.36
N SER A 1207 15.11 41.22 2.26
CA SER A 1207 14.94 39.78 1.96
C SER A 1207 15.92 39.29 0.88
N CYS A 1208 15.93 37.98 0.61
CA CYS A 1208 16.69 37.34 -0.46
C CYS A 1208 16.14 37.60 -1.89
N VAL A 1209 16.81 36.98 -2.88
CA VAL A 1209 16.46 36.81 -4.31
C VAL A 1209 17.04 37.85 -5.27
N TRP A 1210 18.15 37.50 -5.91
CA TRP A 1210 18.34 37.46 -7.38
C TRP A 1210 19.76 36.97 -7.70
N LEU A 1211 19.89 35.82 -8.40
CA LEU A 1211 21.11 35.44 -9.14
C LEU A 1211 20.88 34.20 -10.01
N LEU A 1212 20.64 34.41 -11.32
CA LEU A 1212 20.81 33.42 -12.38
C LEU A 1212 21.17 34.17 -13.68
N ASN A 1213 21.97 33.52 -14.54
CA ASN A 1213 22.60 34.02 -15.78
C ASN A 1213 23.66 35.12 -15.50
N SER A 1214 24.93 35.00 -15.91
CA SER A 1214 25.42 34.53 -17.21
C SER A 1214 26.86 34.01 -17.16
N CYS A 1215 27.12 32.88 -17.84
CA CYS A 1215 28.46 32.47 -18.28
C CYS A 1215 28.35 31.76 -19.64
N ASP A 1216 28.75 32.44 -20.72
CA ASP A 1216 29.01 31.82 -22.02
C ASP A 1216 30.43 31.25 -22.04
N THR A 1217 30.60 29.92 -22.07
CA THR A 1217 31.53 29.17 -22.94
C THR A 1217 31.42 27.66 -22.74
#